data_AF-A0A1I1ZMA8-F1
#
_entry.id   AF-A0A1I1ZMA8-F1
#
_cell.length_a   1.000
_cell.length_b   1.000
_cell.length_c   1.000
_cell.angle_alpha   90.00
_cell.angle_beta   90.00
_cell.angle_gamma   90.00
#
_symmetry.space_group_name_H-M   'P 1'
#
loop_
_entity.id
_entity.type
_entity.pdbx_description
1 polymer ?
#
loop_
_entity_poly.entity_id
_entity_poly.type
_entity_poly.pdbx_seq_one_letter_code
_entity_poly.pdbx_strand_id
1 'polypeptide(L)'
;MWDDAFPSFLIGLREGLEAGLIVSVLVATLVRSDQRARLPHVWTGVAAAIGLSMSFGAVLTFTAANLPGKSQEAFGGTLSLVAVVFVTAMVFWMRRSARTFSGEIKQKVTAALGMGAGVLIATSFLAVGREGLETALFLWTTAQAAGSSSGPLAGAAVGLLLAAALCWGLYRRVLHINLTRFFSITGAVLIVIAAGVLGYGMRDLQEATVIPGGTSYAFDLSAHLDPASWYVTVVQGTLNLTPQMTWLQVGVYGAYLAIVMTLFVRGVRGAAPAKPAPVVSAAAVAAEPTAEASAASEGTKPVVLAATDVAGAVTRVSVPLDSAEAERPATPAATRAGSPADPDPGAGSAVASSAVEAERSAAPAPAGGEAGSVSADADKAAASAAIEAEAGPSAPEDEHAAEDEPAAEGEKPAEPASSGPEKPSAPVEGAAATPSTPRRFPRWTVPAALVAAPALIAGITVAASGGKPASGAPVVEVSAADCGKGFTAPKPGRQTFQVRNTGSRTSEIYLIDPVSNAVYGEVEGIAPGTIRALIATVGTGSYAWRCVPNGGKAVTSAAVRVSAGGGSVQAVLPVSEKDLAAPLAAYRTYVDQGLADLQTKTRTLQSDLDADKLDQARKDWLPAHTRYASLGAAYGTFADFDAKINGRTAGLAGGVDDPAFTGFHRIEYGLWHGQSAATLAPYAKQLAADVDALRKDFPKQDFDPADLPLRAHEILENTLHRELSGNADYGSGTELATTEANLDGTRELLTLLRPLIDKRNAKVIPAVDTWMRRTEQLVLAQRAEDGTWTPLDKLSDTDRQRLDGSVGQLLEELAPIPDLLEIRKAT
;
A
#
# COMPACT_ATOMS: atom_id res chain seq x y z
N MET A 1 -35.89 10.44 13.06
CA MET A 1 -35.10 9.26 13.46
C MET A 1 -34.55 8.43 12.30
N TRP A 2 -35.30 8.13 11.23
CA TRP A 2 -34.76 7.40 10.06
C TRP A 2 -33.81 8.25 9.19
N ASP A 3 -33.79 9.54 9.48
CA ASP A 3 -33.47 10.62 8.55
C ASP A 3 -31.97 10.89 8.58
N ASP A 4 -31.43 11.21 9.76
CA ASP A 4 -29.99 11.22 10.06
C ASP A 4 -29.35 9.81 10.01
N ALA A 5 -30.18 8.77 10.04
CA ALA A 5 -29.71 7.38 10.00
C ALA A 5 -29.32 6.94 8.58
N PHE A 6 -29.90 7.53 7.54
CA PHE A 6 -29.73 7.06 6.16
C PHE A 6 -28.29 7.17 5.61
N PRO A 7 -27.53 8.27 5.83
CA PRO A 7 -26.14 8.35 5.36
C PRO A 7 -25.24 7.33 6.04
N SER A 8 -25.34 7.22 7.37
CA SER A 8 -24.58 6.24 8.16
C SER A 8 -24.98 4.79 7.88
N PHE A 9 -26.24 4.54 7.53
CA PHE A 9 -26.69 3.26 6.98
C PHE A 9 -25.99 2.92 5.67
N LEU A 10 -25.89 3.85 4.72
CA LEU A 10 -25.19 3.60 3.46
C LEU A 10 -23.69 3.37 3.66
N ILE A 11 -23.05 4.12 4.58
CA ILE A 11 -21.64 3.89 4.97
C ILE A 11 -21.49 2.48 5.59
N GLY A 12 -22.24 2.17 6.65
CA GLY A 12 -22.16 0.87 7.34
C GLY A 12 -22.50 -0.33 6.43
N LEU A 13 -23.44 -0.15 5.49
CA LEU A 13 -23.77 -1.16 4.48
C LEU A 13 -22.65 -1.35 3.45
N ARG A 14 -21.98 -0.27 3.06
CA ARG A 14 -20.88 -0.31 2.10
C ARG A 14 -19.62 -0.90 2.71
N GLU A 15 -19.03 -0.23 3.71
CA GLU A 15 -17.72 -0.63 4.24
C GLU A 15 -17.81 -2.01 4.90
N GLY A 16 -18.96 -2.31 5.54
CA GLY A 16 -19.28 -3.63 6.08
C GLY A 16 -19.41 -4.73 5.02
N LEU A 17 -19.83 -4.39 3.79
CA LEU A 17 -19.88 -5.33 2.66
C LEU A 17 -18.50 -5.50 2.03
N GLU A 18 -17.66 -4.47 1.99
CA GLU A 18 -16.27 -4.56 1.49
C GLU A 18 -15.42 -5.44 2.43
N ALA A 19 -15.37 -5.13 3.73
CA ALA A 19 -14.72 -5.97 4.74
C ALA A 19 -15.36 -7.37 4.83
N GLY A 20 -16.70 -7.43 4.85
CA GLY A 20 -17.45 -8.68 4.92
C GLY A 20 -17.27 -9.60 3.71
N LEU A 21 -17.06 -9.04 2.51
CA LEU A 21 -16.77 -9.82 1.30
C LEU A 21 -15.37 -10.42 1.37
N ILE A 22 -14.35 -9.68 1.81
CA ILE A 22 -12.99 -10.21 2.02
C ILE A 22 -13.01 -11.35 3.05
N VAL A 23 -13.69 -11.17 4.19
CA VAL A 23 -13.86 -12.23 5.19
C VAL A 23 -14.64 -13.43 4.60
N SER A 24 -15.69 -13.20 3.81
CA SER A 24 -16.46 -14.28 3.18
C SER A 24 -15.62 -15.11 2.21
N VAL A 25 -14.64 -14.51 1.52
CA VAL A 25 -13.67 -15.20 0.68
C VAL A 25 -12.75 -16.08 1.54
N LEU A 26 -12.10 -15.50 2.56
CA LEU A 26 -11.20 -16.23 3.46
C LEU A 26 -11.89 -17.40 4.17
N VAL A 27 -13.14 -17.22 4.60
CA VAL A 27 -13.97 -18.28 5.19
C VAL A 27 -14.35 -19.32 4.14
N ALA A 28 -14.80 -18.92 2.94
CA ALA A 28 -15.17 -19.85 1.88
C ALA A 28 -14.01 -20.73 1.40
N THR A 29 -12.76 -20.27 1.51
CA THR A 29 -11.60 -20.98 0.99
C THR A 29 -11.04 -21.96 2.01
N LEU A 30 -10.94 -21.55 3.29
CA LEU A 30 -10.67 -22.46 4.40
C LEU A 30 -11.75 -23.56 4.53
N VAL A 31 -13.01 -23.27 4.19
CA VAL A 31 -14.09 -24.29 4.14
C VAL A 31 -14.01 -25.20 2.91
N ARG A 32 -13.63 -24.69 1.72
CA ARG A 32 -13.48 -25.50 0.49
C ARG A 32 -12.29 -26.45 0.55
N SER A 33 -11.18 -26.03 1.16
CA SER A 33 -9.98 -26.85 1.36
C SER A 33 -10.01 -27.66 2.67
N ASP A 34 -11.19 -27.79 3.27
CA ASP A 34 -11.52 -28.46 4.55
C ASP A 34 -10.71 -28.08 5.79
N GLN A 35 -9.93 -27.00 5.72
CA GLN A 35 -9.15 -26.45 6.84
C GLN A 35 -10.02 -25.64 7.82
N ARG A 36 -11.22 -26.15 8.15
CA ARG A 36 -12.20 -25.50 9.06
C ARG A 36 -11.62 -25.22 10.44
N ALA A 37 -10.65 -26.03 10.88
CA ALA A 37 -9.90 -25.82 12.13
C ALA A 37 -9.07 -24.52 12.15
N ARG A 38 -8.77 -23.90 10.99
CA ARG A 38 -8.07 -22.60 10.90
C ARG A 38 -9.00 -21.38 11.00
N LEU A 39 -10.31 -21.52 10.81
CA LEU A 39 -11.29 -20.43 10.97
C LEU A 39 -11.15 -19.56 12.23
N PRO A 40 -10.80 -20.08 13.44
CA PRO A 40 -10.46 -19.23 14.60
C PRO A 40 -9.54 -18.05 14.30
N HIS A 41 -8.50 -18.25 13.49
CA HIS A 41 -7.46 -17.26 13.21
C HIS A 41 -7.99 -16.09 12.39
N VAL A 42 -8.93 -16.35 11.46
CA VAL A 42 -9.65 -15.30 10.74
C VAL A 42 -10.48 -14.48 11.72
N TRP A 43 -11.27 -15.14 12.58
CA TRP A 43 -12.13 -14.46 13.55
C TRP A 43 -11.36 -13.68 14.62
N THR A 44 -10.16 -14.12 15.05
CA THR A 44 -9.31 -13.33 15.95
C THR A 44 -8.73 -12.09 15.26
N GLY A 45 -8.38 -12.17 13.98
CA GLY A 45 -7.96 -10.99 13.19
C GLY A 45 -9.11 -9.99 13.01
N VAL A 46 -10.30 -10.47 12.65
CA VAL A 46 -11.54 -9.67 12.54
C VAL A 46 -11.88 -9.00 13.88
N ALA A 47 -11.84 -9.73 14.99
CA ALA A 47 -12.14 -9.18 16.31
C ALA A 47 -11.12 -8.11 16.75
N ALA A 48 -9.83 -8.31 16.48
CA ALA A 48 -8.80 -7.31 16.75
C ALA A 48 -8.98 -6.04 15.88
N ALA A 49 -9.38 -6.19 14.61
CA ALA A 49 -9.66 -5.08 13.71
C ALA A 49 -10.87 -4.24 14.15
N ILE A 50 -11.96 -4.90 14.57
CA ILE A 50 -13.13 -4.23 15.15
C ILE A 50 -12.74 -3.50 16.44
N GLY A 51 -11.93 -4.13 17.30
CA GLY A 51 -11.37 -3.51 18.50
C GLY A 51 -10.57 -2.24 18.21
N LEU A 52 -9.67 -2.28 17.23
CA LEU A 52 -8.89 -1.11 16.76
C LEU A 52 -9.82 -0.01 16.24
N SER A 53 -10.80 -0.36 15.40
CA SER A 53 -11.72 0.59 14.77
C SER A 53 -12.58 1.34 15.79
N MET A 54 -13.13 0.61 16.78
CA MET A 54 -13.86 1.21 17.90
C MET A 54 -12.95 2.10 18.76
N SER A 55 -11.70 1.67 19.00
CA SER A 55 -10.72 2.45 19.77
C SER A 55 -10.36 3.76 19.06
N PHE A 56 -10.21 3.73 17.73
CA PHE A 56 -9.92 4.92 16.92
C PHE A 56 -11.09 5.91 16.92
N GLY A 57 -12.33 5.45 16.70
CA GLY A 57 -13.53 6.29 16.80
C GLY A 57 -13.72 6.90 18.20
N ALA A 58 -13.41 6.13 19.26
CA ALA A 58 -13.39 6.64 20.63
C ALA A 58 -12.31 7.72 20.81
N VAL A 59 -11.08 7.51 20.32
CA VAL A 59 -10.00 8.51 20.38
C VAL A 59 -10.39 9.80 19.67
N LEU A 60 -10.95 9.75 18.45
CA LEU A 60 -11.44 10.94 17.73
C LEU A 60 -12.47 11.72 18.57
N THR A 61 -13.45 11.00 19.14
CA THR A 61 -14.52 11.57 19.97
C THR A 61 -13.97 12.23 21.24
N PHE A 62 -13.09 11.55 21.98
CA PHE A 62 -12.49 12.10 23.19
C PHE A 62 -11.49 13.22 22.91
N THR A 63 -10.75 13.17 21.79
CA THR A 63 -9.87 14.28 21.37
C THR A 63 -10.69 15.54 21.09
N ALA A 64 -11.74 15.46 20.26
CA ALA A 64 -12.59 16.61 19.95
C ALA A 64 -13.27 17.19 21.20
N ALA A 65 -13.82 16.33 22.08
CA ALA A 65 -14.49 16.75 23.31
C ALA A 65 -13.57 17.38 24.38
N ASN A 66 -12.24 17.36 24.19
CA ASN A 66 -11.26 18.00 25.06
C ASN A 66 -10.58 19.24 24.42
N LEU A 67 -11.02 19.67 23.23
CA LEU A 67 -10.53 20.90 22.60
C LEU A 67 -11.38 22.13 23.01
N PRO A 68 -10.78 23.32 23.16
CA PRO A 68 -11.55 24.57 23.25
C PRO A 68 -12.38 24.79 21.98
N GLY A 69 -13.58 25.39 22.08
CA GLY A 69 -14.55 25.54 20.97
C GLY A 69 -13.95 25.86 19.60
N LYS A 70 -13.23 26.99 19.46
CA LYS A 70 -12.54 27.35 18.19
C LYS A 70 -11.60 26.28 17.63
N SER A 71 -10.95 25.50 18.49
CA SER A 71 -10.09 24.38 18.08
C SER A 71 -10.89 23.11 17.77
N GLN A 72 -12.04 22.89 18.44
CA GLN A 72 -12.99 21.82 18.13
C GLN A 72 -13.65 22.07 16.77
N GLU A 73 -14.12 23.29 16.51
CA GLU A 73 -14.63 23.78 15.22
C GLU A 73 -13.57 23.62 14.13
N ALA A 74 -12.35 24.15 14.33
CA ALA A 74 -11.27 24.00 13.36
C ALA A 74 -10.91 22.52 13.07
N PHE A 75 -10.98 21.65 14.08
CA PHE A 75 -10.72 20.22 13.95
C PHE A 75 -11.85 19.50 13.18
N GLY A 76 -13.12 19.79 13.50
CA GLY A 76 -14.29 19.25 12.78
C GLY A 76 -14.31 19.65 11.31
N GLY A 77 -14.08 20.93 11.01
CA GLY A 77 -14.01 21.43 9.64
C GLY A 77 -12.84 20.86 8.84
N THR A 78 -11.66 20.73 9.47
CA THR A 78 -10.48 20.12 8.83
C THR A 78 -10.68 18.62 8.56
N LEU A 79 -11.23 17.86 9.52
CA LEU A 79 -11.47 16.43 9.30
C LEU A 79 -12.60 16.18 8.30
N SER A 80 -13.60 17.07 8.21
CA SER A 80 -14.63 17.04 7.18
C SER A 80 -14.03 17.23 5.77
N LEU A 81 -13.09 18.16 5.59
CA LEU A 81 -12.32 18.29 4.35
C LEU A 81 -11.56 17.00 3.97
N VAL A 82 -10.83 16.43 4.93
CA VAL A 82 -10.05 15.19 4.72
C VAL A 82 -10.99 14.03 4.35
N ALA A 83 -12.11 13.88 5.05
CA ALA A 83 -13.12 12.87 4.76
C ALA A 83 -13.71 13.04 3.35
N VAL A 84 -14.01 14.26 2.89
CA VAL A 84 -14.54 14.51 1.54
C VAL A 84 -13.52 14.15 0.45
N VAL A 85 -12.25 14.51 0.62
CA VAL A 85 -11.17 14.11 -0.30
C VAL A 85 -11.08 12.58 -0.35
N PHE A 86 -11.11 11.92 0.80
CA PHE A 86 -10.97 10.48 0.91
C PHE A 86 -12.19 9.72 0.33
N VAL A 87 -13.43 10.12 0.65
CA VAL A 87 -14.66 9.60 -0.01
C VAL A 87 -14.57 9.77 -1.52
N THR A 88 -14.16 10.93 -2.01
CA THR A 88 -14.05 11.20 -3.46
C THR A 88 -13.06 10.23 -4.12
N ALA A 89 -11.85 10.11 -3.57
CA ALA A 89 -10.83 9.20 -4.07
C ALA A 89 -11.31 7.74 -4.05
N MET A 90 -11.93 7.32 -2.94
CA MET A 90 -12.41 5.96 -2.73
C MET A 90 -13.58 5.59 -3.66
N VAL A 91 -14.53 6.50 -3.91
CA VAL A 91 -15.63 6.31 -4.89
C VAL A 91 -15.10 6.13 -6.31
N PHE A 92 -14.05 6.85 -6.72
CA PHE A 92 -13.40 6.60 -8.02
C PHE A 92 -12.54 5.32 -8.04
N TRP A 93 -11.82 5.03 -6.95
CA TRP A 93 -10.99 3.82 -6.81
C TRP A 93 -11.83 2.54 -6.85
N MET A 94 -12.91 2.47 -6.06
CA MET A 94 -13.87 1.37 -6.09
C MET A 94 -14.47 1.15 -7.48
N ARG A 95 -14.82 2.22 -8.19
CA ARG A 95 -15.41 2.13 -9.53
C ARG A 95 -14.44 1.53 -10.57
N ARG A 96 -13.13 1.59 -10.31
CA ARG A 96 -12.08 0.85 -11.02
C ARG A 96 -11.95 -0.59 -10.47
N SER A 97 -11.79 -0.75 -9.17
CA SER A 97 -11.57 -2.02 -8.46
C SER A 97 -12.71 -3.05 -8.65
N ALA A 98 -13.97 -2.61 -8.67
CA ALA A 98 -15.14 -3.46 -8.92
C ALA A 98 -15.14 -4.17 -10.29
N ARG A 99 -14.19 -3.84 -11.18
CA ARG A 99 -13.93 -4.54 -12.45
C ARG A 99 -12.83 -5.61 -12.34
N THR A 100 -11.88 -5.48 -11.41
CA THR A 100 -10.77 -6.43 -11.19
C THR A 100 -11.04 -7.45 -10.08
N PHE A 101 -11.93 -7.13 -9.14
CA PHE A 101 -12.25 -7.91 -7.93
C PHE A 101 -12.39 -9.44 -8.14
N SER A 102 -13.00 -9.88 -9.25
CA SER A 102 -13.21 -11.31 -9.56
C SER A 102 -11.94 -12.08 -9.96
N GLY A 103 -10.88 -11.38 -10.39
CA GLY A 103 -9.57 -11.96 -10.70
C GLY A 103 -8.70 -12.08 -9.46
N GLU A 104 -8.49 -10.96 -8.77
CA GLU A 104 -7.65 -10.89 -7.56
C GLU A 104 -8.09 -11.87 -6.47
N ILE A 105 -9.41 -12.06 -6.29
CA ILE A 105 -9.96 -13.04 -5.35
C ILE A 105 -9.51 -14.47 -5.68
N LYS A 106 -9.42 -14.86 -6.95
CA LYS A 106 -8.93 -16.20 -7.31
C LYS A 106 -7.43 -16.34 -7.01
N GLN A 107 -6.65 -15.31 -7.32
CA GLN A 107 -5.20 -15.33 -7.22
C GLN A 107 -4.72 -15.33 -5.75
N LYS A 108 -5.28 -14.44 -4.91
CA LYS A 108 -4.98 -14.36 -3.46
C LYS A 108 -5.46 -15.59 -2.69
N VAL A 109 -6.39 -16.37 -3.25
CA VAL A 109 -6.91 -17.61 -2.65
C VAL A 109 -5.96 -18.79 -2.77
N THR A 110 -5.27 -18.96 -3.90
CA THR A 110 -4.32 -20.06 -4.09
C THR A 110 -3.13 -19.93 -3.12
N ALA A 111 -2.63 -18.70 -2.92
CA ALA A 111 -1.56 -18.40 -1.96
C ALA A 111 -1.92 -18.69 -0.49
N ALA A 112 -3.21 -18.58 -0.12
CA ALA A 112 -3.63 -18.66 1.28
C ALA A 112 -3.45 -20.04 1.95
N LEU A 113 -3.29 -21.10 1.14
CA LEU A 113 -3.27 -22.48 1.62
C LEU A 113 -1.98 -22.83 2.38
N GLY A 114 -0.83 -22.27 1.99
CA GLY A 114 0.45 -22.45 2.70
C GLY A 114 0.64 -21.56 3.94
N MET A 115 -0.24 -20.59 4.19
CA MET A 115 -0.01 -19.56 5.20
C MET A 115 -0.15 -20.07 6.65
N GLY A 116 0.83 -19.74 7.50
CA GLY A 116 0.81 -20.05 8.93
C GLY A 116 -0.30 -19.32 9.71
N ALA A 117 -0.56 -19.78 10.95
CA ALA A 117 -1.62 -19.27 11.82
C ALA A 117 -1.56 -17.75 12.03
N GLY A 118 -0.38 -17.20 12.33
CA GLY A 118 -0.20 -15.75 12.53
C GLY A 118 -0.47 -14.92 11.29
N VAL A 119 -0.17 -15.45 10.10
CA VAL A 119 -0.41 -14.73 8.83
C VAL A 119 -1.92 -14.64 8.55
N LEU A 120 -2.71 -15.68 8.82
CA LEU A 120 -4.18 -15.56 8.73
C LEU A 120 -4.75 -14.49 9.66
N ILE A 121 -4.21 -14.36 10.89
CA ILE A 121 -4.61 -13.30 11.82
C ILE A 121 -4.25 -11.95 11.21
N ALA A 122 -3.01 -11.76 10.77
CA ALA A 122 -2.51 -10.51 10.21
C ALA A 122 -3.25 -10.09 8.93
N THR A 123 -3.46 -10.98 7.96
CA THR A 123 -4.22 -10.69 6.73
C THR A 123 -5.67 -10.30 7.04
N SER A 124 -6.33 -11.02 7.96
CA SER A 124 -7.72 -10.72 8.33
C SER A 124 -7.83 -9.43 9.14
N PHE A 125 -6.83 -9.15 9.99
CA PHE A 125 -6.72 -7.93 10.77
C PHE A 125 -6.46 -6.69 9.90
N LEU A 126 -5.50 -6.75 8.98
CA LEU A 126 -5.17 -5.63 8.09
C LEU A 126 -6.32 -5.35 7.11
N ALA A 127 -6.91 -6.40 6.52
CA ALA A 127 -7.99 -6.26 5.55
C ALA A 127 -9.28 -5.69 6.17
N VAL A 128 -9.65 -6.08 7.39
CA VAL A 128 -10.84 -5.52 8.07
C VAL A 128 -10.51 -4.24 8.82
N GLY A 129 -9.27 -4.09 9.28
CA GLY A 129 -8.79 -2.93 10.05
C GLY A 129 -8.70 -1.67 9.20
N ARG A 130 -8.32 -1.78 7.92
CA ARG A 130 -8.33 -0.65 6.99
C ARG A 130 -9.74 -0.12 6.78
N GLU A 131 -10.65 -0.93 6.22
CA GLU A 131 -12.04 -0.50 5.99
C GLU A 131 -12.74 -0.10 7.31
N GLY A 132 -12.40 -0.73 8.44
CA GLY A 132 -12.95 -0.42 9.76
C GLY A 132 -12.49 0.94 10.33
N LEU A 133 -11.22 1.32 10.13
CA LEU A 133 -10.72 2.65 10.45
C LEU A 133 -11.37 3.73 9.57
N GLU A 134 -11.53 3.44 8.27
CA GLU A 134 -12.22 4.31 7.32
C GLU A 134 -13.71 4.46 7.69
N THR A 135 -14.38 3.36 8.04
CA THR A 135 -15.74 3.36 8.60
C THR A 135 -15.84 4.24 9.84
N ALA A 136 -14.91 4.09 10.79
CA ALA A 136 -14.91 4.86 12.04
C ALA A 136 -14.69 6.36 11.78
N LEU A 137 -13.83 6.73 10.83
CA LEU A 137 -13.64 8.13 10.43
C LEU A 137 -14.92 8.72 9.80
N PHE A 138 -15.50 8.03 8.82
CA PHE A 138 -16.69 8.51 8.11
C PHE A 138 -17.93 8.59 9.01
N LEU A 139 -18.15 7.60 9.87
CA LEU A 139 -19.25 7.63 10.83
C LEU A 139 -19.06 8.73 11.87
N TRP A 140 -17.81 9.02 12.28
CA TRP A 140 -17.52 10.11 13.19
C TRP A 140 -17.81 11.49 12.56
N THR A 141 -17.34 11.76 11.33
CA THR A 141 -17.64 13.04 10.66
C THR A 141 -19.12 13.20 10.32
N THR A 142 -19.80 12.10 9.96
CA THR A 142 -21.25 12.11 9.71
C THR A 142 -22.05 12.34 11.00
N ALA A 143 -21.63 11.75 12.12
CA ALA A 143 -22.27 11.98 13.42
C ALA A 143 -22.07 13.41 13.92
N GLN A 144 -20.87 13.98 13.76
CA GLN A 144 -20.61 15.40 14.07
C GLN A 144 -21.54 16.33 13.27
N ALA A 145 -21.69 16.10 11.96
CA ALA A 145 -22.59 16.85 11.10
C ALA A 145 -24.08 16.72 11.49
N ALA A 146 -24.49 15.56 12.00
CA ALA A 146 -25.85 15.30 12.49
C ALA A 146 -26.11 15.78 13.94
N GLY A 147 -25.10 16.31 14.64
CA GLY A 147 -25.22 16.86 15.98
C GLY A 147 -25.58 15.82 17.05
N SER A 148 -26.59 16.12 17.89
CA SER A 148 -26.95 15.35 19.09
C SER A 148 -27.86 14.13 18.83
N SER A 149 -28.09 13.78 17.57
CA SER A 149 -28.98 12.68 17.15
C SER A 149 -28.33 11.29 17.33
N SER A 150 -29.12 10.30 17.76
CA SER A 150 -28.72 8.88 17.78
C SER A 150 -28.94 8.16 16.45
N GLY A 151 -29.52 8.85 15.45
CA GLY A 151 -29.78 8.34 14.10
C GLY A 151 -28.55 7.74 13.42
N PRO A 152 -27.40 8.44 13.35
CA PRO A 152 -26.18 7.93 12.71
C PRO A 152 -25.72 6.56 13.24
N LEU A 153 -25.74 6.37 14.57
CA LEU A 153 -25.38 5.10 15.21
C LEU A 153 -26.37 3.98 14.88
N ALA A 154 -27.67 4.27 14.93
CA ALA A 154 -28.71 3.30 14.57
C ALA A 154 -28.62 2.90 13.08
N GLY A 155 -28.42 3.88 12.20
CA GLY A 155 -28.23 3.68 10.77
C GLY A 155 -27.03 2.80 10.47
N ALA A 156 -25.86 3.14 11.00
CA ALA A 156 -24.64 2.35 10.85
C ALA A 156 -24.83 0.89 11.30
N ALA A 157 -25.47 0.67 12.45
CA ALA A 157 -25.76 -0.67 12.95
C ALA A 157 -26.66 -1.48 12.00
N VAL A 158 -27.74 -0.88 11.48
CA VAL A 158 -28.63 -1.53 10.49
C VAL A 158 -27.89 -1.81 9.17
N GLY A 159 -27.02 -0.89 8.74
CA GLY A 159 -26.19 -1.06 7.54
C GLY A 159 -25.22 -2.24 7.67
N LEU A 160 -24.48 -2.30 8.77
CA LEU A 160 -23.54 -3.39 9.09
C LEU A 160 -24.26 -4.75 9.24
N LEU A 161 -25.45 -4.78 9.85
CA LEU A 161 -26.26 -5.99 9.96
C LEU A 161 -26.76 -6.48 8.59
N LEU A 162 -27.22 -5.58 7.73
CA LEU A 162 -27.62 -5.92 6.37
C LEU A 162 -26.42 -6.38 5.52
N ALA A 163 -25.26 -5.73 5.65
CA ALA A 163 -24.02 -6.16 5.00
C ALA A 163 -23.63 -7.60 5.41
N ALA A 164 -23.64 -7.89 6.72
CA ALA A 164 -23.37 -9.24 7.24
C ALA A 164 -24.35 -10.29 6.68
N ALA A 165 -25.65 -9.95 6.59
CA ALA A 165 -26.67 -10.82 6.00
C ALA A 165 -26.44 -11.06 4.48
N LEU A 166 -26.05 -10.03 3.73
CA LEU A 166 -25.71 -10.13 2.31
C LEU A 166 -24.45 -10.98 2.08
N CYS A 167 -23.38 -10.75 2.84
CA CYS A 167 -22.16 -11.56 2.78
C CYS A 167 -22.40 -13.03 3.14
N TRP A 168 -23.29 -13.31 4.11
CA TRP A 168 -23.74 -14.67 4.43
C TRP A 168 -24.57 -15.32 3.31
N GLY A 169 -25.45 -14.56 2.65
CA GLY A 169 -26.22 -15.02 1.49
C GLY A 169 -25.35 -15.29 0.25
N LEU A 170 -24.32 -14.47 0.03
CA LEU A 170 -23.29 -14.68 -0.98
C LEU A 170 -22.44 -15.93 -0.68
N TYR A 171 -22.00 -16.11 0.57
CA TYR A 171 -21.29 -17.32 1.02
C TYR A 171 -22.12 -18.60 0.78
N ARG A 172 -23.44 -18.56 1.04
CA ARG A 172 -24.37 -19.67 0.73
C ARG A 172 -24.73 -19.82 -0.76
N ARG A 173 -24.21 -18.98 -1.65
CA ARG A 173 -24.53 -18.94 -3.10
C ARG A 173 -26.02 -18.70 -3.41
N VAL A 174 -26.76 -18.04 -2.53
CA VAL A 174 -28.20 -17.78 -2.71
C VAL A 174 -28.45 -16.46 -3.47
N LEU A 175 -27.48 -15.55 -3.49
CA LEU A 175 -27.62 -14.20 -4.06
C LEU A 175 -26.71 -14.00 -5.28
N HIS A 176 -27.29 -13.55 -6.40
CA HIS A 176 -26.57 -13.11 -7.61
C HIS A 176 -26.70 -11.59 -7.79
N ILE A 177 -25.85 -10.83 -7.10
CA ILE A 177 -25.89 -9.36 -7.11
C ILE A 177 -24.97 -8.80 -8.20
N ASN A 178 -25.45 -7.82 -8.96
CA ASN A 178 -24.64 -7.06 -9.91
C ASN A 178 -23.82 -5.96 -9.18
N LEU A 179 -22.67 -6.34 -8.60
CA LEU A 179 -21.78 -5.45 -7.83
C LEU A 179 -21.53 -4.10 -8.53
N THR A 180 -21.24 -4.11 -9.84
CA THR A 180 -21.00 -2.89 -10.63
C THR A 180 -22.18 -1.92 -10.63
N ARG A 181 -23.43 -2.42 -10.62
CA ARG A 181 -24.64 -1.57 -10.52
C ARG A 181 -24.81 -1.05 -9.09
N PHE A 182 -24.65 -1.93 -8.09
CA PHE A 182 -24.73 -1.58 -6.68
C PHE A 182 -23.76 -0.43 -6.34
N PHE A 183 -22.46 -0.59 -6.60
CA PHE A 183 -21.45 0.44 -6.32
C PHE A 183 -21.60 1.70 -7.18
N SER A 184 -22.18 1.61 -8.38
CA SER A 184 -22.45 2.81 -9.18
C SER A 184 -23.62 3.64 -8.63
N ILE A 185 -24.62 2.99 -8.00
CA ILE A 185 -25.75 3.68 -7.36
C ILE A 185 -25.33 4.24 -6.01
N THR A 186 -24.71 3.44 -5.13
CA THR A 186 -24.26 3.91 -3.81
C THR A 186 -23.17 4.98 -3.93
N GLY A 187 -22.23 4.84 -4.86
CA GLY A 187 -21.21 5.85 -5.16
C GLY A 187 -21.79 7.20 -5.61
N ALA A 188 -22.89 7.21 -6.39
CA ALA A 188 -23.58 8.44 -6.76
C ALA A 188 -24.21 9.13 -5.54
N VAL A 189 -24.85 8.38 -4.64
CA VAL A 189 -25.45 8.93 -3.41
C VAL A 189 -24.38 9.46 -2.45
N LEU A 190 -23.24 8.75 -2.33
CA LEU A 190 -22.10 9.20 -1.51
C LEU A 190 -21.48 10.51 -2.01
N ILE A 191 -21.47 10.77 -3.33
CA ILE A 191 -21.05 12.08 -3.87
C ILE A 191 -21.99 13.20 -3.40
N VAL A 192 -23.29 12.96 -3.29
CA VAL A 192 -24.24 13.97 -2.79
C VAL A 192 -24.03 14.20 -1.29
N ILE A 193 -23.90 13.14 -0.49
CA ILE A 193 -23.61 13.23 0.96
C ILE A 193 -22.28 13.97 1.21
N ALA A 194 -21.24 13.68 0.42
CA ALA A 194 -19.94 14.35 0.52
C ALA A 194 -20.00 15.84 0.18
N ALA A 195 -20.89 16.28 -0.73
CA ALA A 195 -21.15 17.70 -0.95
C ALA A 195 -21.68 18.37 0.34
N GLY A 196 -22.55 17.69 1.07
CA GLY A 196 -23.06 18.12 2.37
C GLY A 196 -21.99 18.19 3.45
N VAL A 197 -21.19 17.13 3.63
CA VAL A 197 -20.06 17.12 4.57
C VAL A 197 -19.06 18.24 4.26
N LEU A 198 -18.85 18.56 2.97
CA LEU A 198 -18.02 19.69 2.54
C LEU A 198 -18.65 21.04 2.93
N GLY A 199 -19.96 21.21 2.71
CA GLY A 199 -20.72 22.41 3.09
C GLY A 199 -20.73 22.68 4.59
N TYR A 200 -20.80 21.63 5.42
CA TYR A 200 -20.63 21.71 6.88
C TYR A 200 -19.17 22.00 7.26
N GLY A 201 -18.20 21.33 6.65
CA GLY A 201 -16.78 21.58 6.92
C GLY A 201 -16.35 23.04 6.63
N MET A 202 -16.98 23.69 5.65
CA MET A 202 -16.79 25.13 5.40
C MET A 202 -17.43 26.02 6.48
N ARG A 203 -18.51 25.59 7.14
CA ARG A 203 -19.13 26.32 8.25
C ARG A 203 -18.23 26.30 9.48
N ASP A 204 -17.79 25.11 9.89
CA ASP A 204 -16.87 24.90 11.01
C ASP A 204 -15.59 25.76 10.88
N LEU A 205 -15.01 25.84 9.68
CA LEU A 205 -13.84 26.69 9.42
C LEU A 205 -14.14 28.20 9.39
N GLN A 206 -15.38 28.61 9.10
CA GLN A 206 -15.83 30.00 9.21
C GLN A 206 -16.08 30.41 10.68
N GLU A 207 -16.67 29.53 11.49
CA GLU A 207 -16.95 29.77 12.92
C GLU A 207 -15.65 29.78 13.74
N ALA A 208 -14.74 28.85 13.45
CA ALA A 208 -13.38 28.83 13.98
C ALA A 208 -12.53 30.06 13.60
N THR A 209 -13.05 30.97 12.76
CA THR A 209 -12.37 32.15 12.20
C THR A 209 -11.12 31.82 11.36
N VAL A 210 -11.06 30.61 10.78
CA VAL A 210 -9.99 30.18 9.86
C VAL A 210 -10.23 30.71 8.45
N ILE A 211 -11.49 30.81 8.02
CA ILE A 211 -11.92 31.33 6.71
C ILE A 211 -12.91 32.50 6.93
N PRO A 212 -12.81 33.63 6.21
CA PRO A 212 -13.76 34.74 6.35
C PRO A 212 -15.16 34.41 5.79
N GLY A 213 -16.13 35.25 6.14
CA GLY A 213 -17.48 35.24 5.54
C GLY A 213 -18.57 34.48 6.30
N GLY A 214 -18.33 34.05 7.54
CA GLY A 214 -19.33 33.34 8.38
C GLY A 214 -20.63 34.10 8.66
N THR A 215 -20.67 35.41 8.39
CA THR A 215 -21.86 36.28 8.48
C THR A 215 -22.48 36.61 7.11
N SER A 216 -21.93 36.09 6.01
CA SER A 216 -22.37 36.39 4.64
C SER A 216 -23.33 35.30 4.12
N TYR A 217 -24.57 35.35 4.59
CA TYR A 217 -25.62 34.40 4.23
C TYR A 217 -26.05 34.56 2.77
N ALA A 218 -26.23 33.44 2.07
CA ALA A 218 -26.82 33.37 0.73
C ALA A 218 -28.35 33.34 0.81
N PHE A 219 -28.87 32.65 1.81
CA PHE A 219 -30.26 32.67 2.22
C PHE A 219 -30.36 32.43 3.73
N ASP A 220 -31.41 32.99 4.31
CA ASP A 220 -31.88 32.67 5.66
C ASP A 220 -33.38 32.37 5.56
N LEU A 221 -33.73 31.10 5.78
CA LEU A 221 -35.09 30.60 5.77
C LEU A 221 -35.57 30.19 7.17
N SER A 222 -34.79 30.41 8.23
CA SER A 222 -35.13 29.93 9.58
C SER A 222 -36.39 30.57 10.16
N ALA A 223 -36.80 31.73 9.63
CA ALA A 223 -38.07 32.39 9.98
C ALA A 223 -39.31 31.77 9.32
N HIS A 224 -39.13 30.88 8.33
CA HIS A 224 -40.21 30.25 7.54
C HIS A 224 -40.15 28.72 7.54
N LEU A 225 -39.02 28.13 7.93
CA LEU A 225 -38.79 26.69 8.04
C LEU A 225 -38.40 26.35 9.47
N ASP A 226 -39.29 25.67 10.20
CA ASP A 226 -39.00 25.12 11.52
C ASP A 226 -37.88 24.06 11.44
N PRO A 227 -36.72 24.25 12.09
CA PRO A 227 -35.64 23.26 12.10
C PRO A 227 -36.01 21.92 12.74
N ALA A 228 -37.04 21.89 13.61
CA ALA A 228 -37.55 20.66 14.21
C ALA A 228 -38.56 19.92 13.30
N SER A 229 -38.96 20.51 12.18
CA SER A 229 -39.87 19.86 11.24
C SER A 229 -39.18 18.71 10.49
N TRP A 230 -39.84 17.55 10.43
CA TRP A 230 -39.25 16.29 9.97
C TRP A 230 -38.60 16.39 8.58
N TYR A 231 -39.16 17.18 7.67
CA TYR A 231 -38.65 17.33 6.31
C TYR A 231 -37.40 18.23 6.24
N VAL A 232 -37.27 19.23 7.13
CA VAL A 232 -36.02 19.99 7.32
C VAL A 232 -34.97 19.07 7.94
N THR A 233 -35.33 18.26 8.94
CA THR A 233 -34.42 17.25 9.52
C THR A 233 -33.97 16.22 8.48
N VAL A 234 -34.84 15.76 7.56
CA VAL A 234 -34.43 14.90 6.42
C VAL A 234 -33.43 15.61 5.51
N VAL A 235 -33.72 16.84 5.08
CA VAL A 235 -32.87 17.57 4.13
C VAL A 235 -31.52 17.95 4.76
N GLN A 236 -31.51 18.34 6.03
CA GLN A 236 -30.29 18.61 6.79
C GLN A 236 -29.53 17.31 7.10
N GLY A 237 -30.18 16.28 7.63
CA GLY A 237 -29.53 15.01 7.97
C GLY A 237 -28.97 14.24 6.77
N THR A 238 -29.60 14.32 5.59
CA THR A 238 -29.17 13.57 4.40
C THR A 238 -28.34 14.36 3.38
N LEU A 239 -28.54 15.68 3.27
CA LEU A 239 -27.85 16.54 2.30
C LEU A 239 -26.98 17.62 2.97
N ASN A 240 -27.07 17.78 4.30
CA ASN A 240 -26.40 18.85 5.06
C ASN A 240 -26.75 20.27 4.57
N LEU A 241 -27.98 20.44 4.08
CA LEU A 241 -28.54 21.72 3.67
C LEU A 241 -29.36 22.30 4.83
N THR A 242 -28.76 23.26 5.55
CA THR A 242 -29.37 23.97 6.68
C THR A 242 -30.29 25.11 6.20
N PRO A 243 -31.30 25.54 6.99
CA PRO A 243 -32.14 26.70 6.65
C PRO A 243 -31.38 28.03 6.50
N GLN A 244 -30.17 28.11 7.07
CA GLN A 244 -29.21 29.20 6.90
C GLN A 244 -27.92 28.65 6.27
N MET A 245 -27.45 29.21 5.16
CA MET A 245 -26.16 28.85 4.54
C MET A 245 -25.42 30.09 4.03
N THR A 246 -24.09 30.11 4.15
CA THR A 246 -23.27 31.19 3.58
C THR A 246 -23.04 31.00 2.08
N TRP A 247 -22.73 32.10 1.38
CA TRP A 247 -22.36 32.06 -0.05
C TRP A 247 -21.19 31.09 -0.34
N LEU A 248 -20.27 30.93 0.61
CA LEU A 248 -19.18 29.96 0.50
C LEU A 248 -19.70 28.52 0.53
N GLN A 249 -20.56 28.18 1.49
CA GLN A 249 -21.11 26.82 1.61
C GLN A 249 -21.89 26.43 0.35
N VAL A 250 -22.79 27.30 -0.14
CA VAL A 250 -23.61 27.05 -1.33
C VAL A 250 -22.73 26.92 -2.59
N GLY A 251 -21.76 27.82 -2.76
CA GLY A 251 -20.85 27.80 -3.91
C GLY A 251 -19.97 26.55 -3.94
N VAL A 252 -19.40 26.16 -2.81
CA VAL A 252 -18.52 24.98 -2.70
C VAL A 252 -19.31 23.68 -2.85
N TYR A 253 -20.49 23.56 -2.22
CA TYR A 253 -21.41 22.43 -2.40
C TYR A 253 -21.77 22.23 -3.88
N GLY A 254 -22.22 23.30 -4.54
CA GLY A 254 -22.63 23.28 -5.95
C GLY A 254 -21.48 22.95 -6.89
N ALA A 255 -20.31 23.56 -6.70
CA ALA A 255 -19.12 23.31 -7.53
C ALA A 255 -18.61 21.87 -7.38
N TYR A 256 -18.50 21.35 -6.15
CA TYR A 256 -18.10 19.98 -5.88
C TYR A 256 -19.07 18.99 -6.55
N LEU A 257 -20.37 19.13 -6.32
CA LEU A 257 -21.38 18.23 -6.90
C LEU A 257 -21.35 18.28 -8.44
N ALA A 258 -21.29 19.47 -9.03
CA ALA A 258 -21.23 19.64 -10.50
C ALA A 258 -20.00 18.97 -11.11
N ILE A 259 -18.80 19.15 -10.54
CA ILE A 259 -17.55 18.59 -11.04
C ILE A 259 -17.51 17.07 -10.82
N VAL A 260 -17.69 16.62 -9.59
CA VAL A 260 -17.48 15.22 -9.20
C VAL A 260 -18.55 14.32 -9.79
N MET A 261 -19.83 14.72 -9.77
CA MET A 261 -20.90 13.94 -10.42
C MET A 261 -20.71 13.87 -11.95
N THR A 262 -20.26 14.96 -12.59
CA THR A 262 -19.98 14.95 -14.04
C THR A 262 -18.84 13.99 -14.39
N LEU A 263 -17.74 14.00 -13.64
CA LEU A 263 -16.64 13.06 -13.83
C LEU A 263 -17.07 11.60 -13.59
N PHE A 264 -17.86 11.35 -12.54
CA PHE A 264 -18.41 10.04 -12.21
C PHE A 264 -19.32 9.52 -13.34
N VAL A 265 -20.32 10.29 -13.76
CA VAL A 265 -21.30 9.92 -14.80
C VAL A 265 -20.66 9.81 -16.19
N ARG A 266 -19.68 10.66 -16.55
CA ARG A 266 -18.89 10.48 -17.78
C ARG A 266 -18.13 9.15 -17.73
N GLY A 267 -17.55 8.81 -16.59
CA GLY A 267 -16.88 7.52 -16.35
C GLY A 267 -17.81 6.30 -16.41
N VAL A 268 -19.11 6.46 -16.19
CA VAL A 268 -20.14 5.42 -16.39
C VAL A 268 -20.55 5.33 -17.86
N ARG A 269 -20.81 6.46 -18.52
CA ARG A 269 -21.24 6.52 -19.94
C ARG A 269 -20.18 6.05 -20.94
N GLY A 270 -18.89 6.07 -20.57
CA GLY A 270 -17.80 5.50 -21.38
C GLY A 270 -17.85 3.96 -21.52
N ALA A 271 -18.81 3.27 -20.90
CA ALA A 271 -19.00 1.82 -21.00
C ALA A 271 -20.24 1.43 -21.83
N ALA A 272 -20.42 2.06 -23.00
CA ALA A 272 -21.31 1.50 -24.02
C ALA A 272 -20.64 0.24 -24.62
N PRO A 273 -21.31 -0.93 -24.64
CA PRO A 273 -20.75 -2.10 -25.30
C PRO A 273 -20.61 -1.81 -26.79
N ALA A 274 -19.44 -2.12 -27.37
CA ALA A 274 -19.27 -2.08 -28.81
C ALA A 274 -20.33 -2.99 -29.45
N LYS A 275 -21.20 -2.42 -30.31
CA LYS A 275 -22.22 -3.17 -31.03
C LYS A 275 -21.52 -4.32 -31.76
N PRO A 276 -21.87 -5.59 -31.52
CA PRO A 276 -21.19 -6.71 -32.17
C PRO A 276 -21.19 -6.50 -33.69
N ALA A 277 -20.01 -6.57 -34.29
CA ALA A 277 -19.92 -6.69 -35.75
C ALA A 277 -20.73 -7.93 -36.15
N PRO A 278 -21.55 -7.87 -37.20
CA PRO A 278 -22.34 -9.02 -37.62
C PRO A 278 -21.39 -10.17 -37.94
N VAL A 279 -21.49 -11.25 -37.16
CA VAL A 279 -20.71 -12.46 -37.40
C VAL A 279 -21.10 -12.97 -38.77
N VAL A 280 -20.16 -12.91 -39.73
CA VAL A 280 -20.32 -13.55 -41.04
C VAL A 280 -20.44 -15.03 -40.76
N SER A 281 -21.65 -15.56 -40.90
CA SER A 281 -21.95 -16.92 -40.49
C SER A 281 -21.15 -17.91 -41.35
N ALA A 282 -20.33 -18.74 -40.72
CA ALA A 282 -19.55 -19.80 -41.35
C ALA A 282 -20.46 -21.01 -41.71
N ALA A 283 -21.57 -20.74 -42.40
CA ALA A 283 -22.64 -21.67 -42.74
C ALA A 283 -22.98 -21.59 -44.24
N ALA A 284 -21.95 -21.50 -45.09
CA ALA A 284 -22.09 -21.36 -46.55
C ALA A 284 -20.97 -22.06 -47.36
N VAL A 285 -20.34 -23.11 -46.81
CA VAL A 285 -19.41 -24.00 -47.55
C VAL A 285 -19.82 -25.46 -47.32
N ALA A 286 -21.03 -25.78 -47.76
CA ALA A 286 -21.59 -27.13 -47.79
C ALA A 286 -22.47 -27.28 -49.05
N ALA A 287 -21.81 -27.27 -50.21
CA ALA A 287 -22.42 -27.50 -51.51
C ALA A 287 -21.45 -28.33 -52.35
N GLU A 288 -21.81 -29.59 -52.61
CA GLU A 288 -21.09 -30.48 -53.51
C GLU A 288 -21.33 -30.07 -54.98
N PRO A 289 -20.34 -30.28 -55.87
CA PRO A 289 -20.59 -30.67 -57.23
C PRO A 289 -20.39 -32.19 -57.37
N THR A 290 -21.45 -32.91 -57.73
CA THR A 290 -21.40 -34.36 -57.95
C THR A 290 -20.69 -34.73 -59.25
N ALA A 291 -19.82 -35.74 -59.16
CA ALA A 291 -19.42 -36.68 -60.22
C ALA A 291 -18.79 -36.14 -61.52
N GLU A 292 -17.54 -36.56 -61.76
CA GLU A 292 -17.25 -37.45 -62.91
C GLU A 292 -16.07 -38.38 -62.56
N ALA A 293 -15.83 -39.43 -63.36
CA ALA A 293 -15.05 -40.60 -62.94
C ALA A 293 -13.78 -40.86 -63.77
N SER A 294 -12.74 -41.41 -63.13
CA SER A 294 -11.77 -42.30 -63.78
C SER A 294 -11.10 -43.25 -62.76
N ALA A 295 -10.44 -44.30 -63.24
CA ALA A 295 -10.14 -45.53 -62.49
C ALA A 295 -8.66 -45.69 -62.04
N ALA A 296 -8.44 -46.75 -61.22
CA ALA A 296 -7.15 -47.38 -60.84
C ALA A 296 -6.19 -46.53 -59.96
N SER A 297 -5.71 -47.03 -58.82
CA SER A 297 -4.90 -48.26 -58.75
C SER A 297 -4.96 -49.00 -57.39
N GLU A 298 -4.18 -50.08 -57.31
CA GLU A 298 -3.86 -50.94 -56.17
C GLU A 298 -3.20 -50.14 -55.00
N GLY A 299 -3.19 -50.58 -53.73
CA GLY A 299 -3.67 -51.84 -53.15
C GLY A 299 -2.66 -52.46 -52.16
N THR A 300 -2.87 -52.34 -50.85
CA THR A 300 -2.15 -53.10 -49.80
C THR A 300 -2.96 -53.08 -48.49
N LYS A 301 -2.89 -54.16 -47.69
CA LYS A 301 -3.63 -54.33 -46.42
C LYS A 301 -2.82 -53.84 -45.20
N PRO A 302 -3.49 -53.47 -44.08
CA PRO A 302 -2.81 -53.14 -42.83
C PRO A 302 -2.18 -54.37 -42.17
N VAL A 303 -1.08 -54.17 -41.44
CA VAL A 303 -0.51 -55.16 -40.53
C VAL A 303 -1.11 -54.98 -39.15
N VAL A 304 -1.70 -56.05 -38.61
CA VAL A 304 -2.07 -56.19 -37.20
C VAL A 304 -1.03 -57.08 -36.53
N LEU A 305 -0.58 -56.69 -35.33
CA LEU A 305 0.19 -57.56 -34.45
C LEU A 305 -0.27 -57.31 -33.01
N ALA A 306 -0.48 -58.37 -32.24
CA ALA A 306 -1.16 -58.33 -30.96
C ALA A 306 -0.35 -58.98 -29.83
N ALA A 307 -0.51 -58.42 -28.63
CA ALA A 307 -0.40 -59.02 -27.30
C ALA A 307 0.74 -60.01 -26.96
N THR A 308 1.43 -59.71 -25.86
CA THR A 308 1.82 -60.72 -24.86
C THR A 308 1.87 -60.10 -23.46
N ASP A 309 1.17 -60.72 -22.50
CA ASP A 309 1.32 -60.45 -21.07
C ASP A 309 2.47 -61.27 -20.46
N VAL A 310 3.19 -60.69 -19.50
CA VAL A 310 3.96 -61.44 -18.48
C VAL A 310 3.87 -60.71 -17.14
N ALA A 311 3.48 -61.41 -16.08
CA ALA A 311 3.50 -60.91 -14.71
C ALA A 311 4.64 -61.54 -13.89
N GLY A 312 5.27 -60.78 -12.98
CA GLY A 312 6.44 -61.25 -12.22
C GLY A 312 6.67 -60.48 -10.91
N ALA A 313 6.27 -61.10 -9.80
CA ALA A 313 6.46 -60.77 -8.38
C ALA A 313 7.45 -59.65 -7.95
N VAL A 314 7.00 -58.80 -7.01
CA VAL A 314 7.85 -58.02 -6.10
C VAL A 314 7.56 -58.43 -4.65
N THR A 315 8.59 -58.81 -3.90
CA THR A 315 8.48 -59.35 -2.54
C THR A 315 8.71 -58.26 -1.48
N ARG A 316 7.87 -58.20 -0.44
CA ARG A 316 8.07 -57.35 0.76
C ARG A 316 8.91 -58.06 1.82
N VAL A 317 9.84 -57.33 2.44
CA VAL A 317 10.27 -57.49 3.85
C VAL A 317 10.43 -56.07 4.45
N SER A 318 10.48 -55.91 5.77
CA SER A 318 10.42 -54.61 6.47
C SER A 318 11.37 -54.56 7.70
N VAL A 319 11.13 -53.61 8.62
CA VAL A 319 11.63 -53.50 10.02
C VAL A 319 13.10 -52.95 10.15
N PRO A 320 13.56 -52.40 11.31
CA PRO A 320 13.23 -51.04 11.80
C PRO A 320 14.45 -50.15 12.17
N LEU A 321 14.16 -49.01 12.82
CA LEU A 321 15.07 -48.15 13.62
C LEU A 321 15.66 -48.88 14.86
N ASP A 322 16.84 -48.45 15.36
CA ASP A 322 16.94 -47.69 16.63
C ASP A 322 18.33 -47.01 16.84
N SER A 323 18.50 -46.34 17.99
CA SER A 323 19.41 -45.25 18.38
C SER A 323 20.82 -45.62 18.88
N ALA A 324 21.73 -44.63 18.92
CA ALA A 324 22.77 -44.46 19.95
C ALA A 324 23.43 -43.05 19.93
N GLU A 325 23.62 -42.41 21.08
CA GLU A 325 24.43 -41.17 21.23
C GLU A 325 25.94 -41.42 21.41
N ALA A 326 26.77 -40.38 21.21
CA ALA A 326 27.94 -40.04 22.07
C ALA A 326 28.57 -38.67 21.70
N GLU A 327 29.36 -38.10 22.62
CA GLU A 327 29.90 -36.72 22.57
C GLU A 327 31.38 -36.61 22.11
N ARG A 328 31.88 -35.35 22.00
CA ARG A 328 33.28 -34.99 21.74
C ARG A 328 34.17 -35.14 22.98
N PRO A 329 35.50 -35.20 22.82
CA PRO A 329 36.33 -34.10 23.36
C PRO A 329 37.43 -33.62 22.38
N ALA A 330 38.37 -32.77 22.82
CA ALA A 330 39.24 -31.98 21.93
C ALA A 330 40.68 -31.69 22.46
N THR A 331 41.58 -31.32 21.53
CA THR A 331 42.94 -30.72 21.72
C THR A 331 44.04 -31.64 22.27
N PRO A 332 45.33 -31.42 21.88
CA PRO A 332 46.19 -30.38 22.49
C PRO A 332 47.13 -29.64 21.50
N ALA A 333 48.12 -28.90 22.00
CA ALA A 333 49.17 -28.15 21.27
C ALA A 333 50.47 -28.12 22.12
N ALA A 334 51.61 -27.46 21.82
CA ALA A 334 52.01 -26.42 20.85
C ALA A 334 53.56 -26.40 20.68
N THR A 335 54.16 -25.26 20.27
CA THR A 335 55.58 -24.82 20.43
C THR A 335 56.53 -25.04 19.21
N ARG A 336 57.56 -24.22 18.88
CA ARG A 336 57.78 -22.74 18.77
C ARG A 336 59.29 -22.46 18.54
N ALA A 337 59.71 -21.91 17.40
CA ALA A 337 60.96 -21.12 17.13
C ALA A 337 61.06 -20.83 15.62
N GLY A 338 61.66 -19.74 15.10
CA GLY A 338 62.28 -18.56 15.72
C GLY A 338 62.48 -17.43 14.66
N SER A 339 63.10 -16.31 15.03
CA SER A 339 63.36 -15.12 14.17
C SER A 339 64.64 -14.41 14.64
N PRO A 340 65.34 -13.62 13.79
CA PRO A 340 65.19 -12.15 13.89
C PRO A 340 65.41 -11.33 12.58
N ALA A 341 65.16 -10.01 12.71
CA ALA A 341 65.74 -8.86 11.99
C ALA A 341 64.96 -8.22 10.80
N ASP A 342 64.48 -6.99 11.03
CA ASP A 342 64.11 -5.96 10.02
C ASP A 342 65.32 -5.05 9.68
N PRO A 343 65.27 -4.26 8.59
CA PRO A 343 64.70 -2.90 8.72
C PRO A 343 63.82 -2.40 7.55
N ASP A 344 63.08 -1.34 7.89
CA ASP A 344 62.12 -0.49 7.15
C ASP A 344 62.76 0.39 6.03
N PRO A 345 62.01 1.18 5.20
CA PRO A 345 60.79 0.90 4.42
C PRO A 345 60.94 1.11 2.89
N GLY A 346 59.93 0.67 2.12
CA GLY A 346 59.35 1.52 1.05
C GLY A 346 59.62 1.17 -0.42
N ALA A 347 58.59 0.65 -1.11
CA ALA A 347 58.40 0.79 -2.55
C ALA A 347 56.92 0.57 -2.92
N GLY A 348 56.34 1.41 -3.78
CA GLY A 348 54.97 1.26 -4.28
C GLY A 348 54.80 1.79 -5.70
N SER A 349 54.44 0.92 -6.63
CA SER A 349 53.95 1.19 -7.99
C SER A 349 53.35 -0.15 -8.50
N ALA A 350 52.13 -0.30 -9.01
CA ALA A 350 51.34 0.49 -9.97
C ALA A 350 51.77 0.28 -11.45
N VAL A 351 50.90 0.71 -12.38
CA VAL A 351 50.92 0.41 -13.84
C VAL A 351 50.31 -0.98 -14.18
N ALA A 352 49.43 -1.16 -15.18
CA ALA A 352 49.00 -0.25 -16.25
C ALA A 352 47.47 -0.05 -16.37
N SER A 353 47.08 1.16 -16.76
CA SER A 353 45.99 1.39 -17.70
C SER A 353 46.55 2.22 -18.87
N SER A 354 46.20 1.89 -20.11
CA SER A 354 46.75 2.51 -21.31
C SER A 354 45.88 3.68 -21.79
N ALA A 355 46.42 4.88 -21.75
CA ALA A 355 45.84 6.04 -22.43
C ALA A 355 46.33 6.12 -23.90
N VAL A 356 45.57 6.84 -24.73
CA VAL A 356 46.02 7.39 -26.02
C VAL A 356 45.74 8.90 -25.97
N GLU A 357 46.66 9.70 -26.49
CA GLU A 357 46.78 11.13 -26.21
C GLU A 357 46.88 11.94 -27.52
N ALA A 358 46.16 13.08 -27.60
CA ALA A 358 46.18 13.97 -28.76
C ALA A 358 45.78 15.43 -28.44
N GLU A 359 46.70 16.14 -27.79
CA GLU A 359 46.96 17.60 -27.92
C GLU A 359 45.87 18.67 -27.61
N ARG A 360 46.34 19.93 -27.57
CA ARG A 360 45.61 21.15 -27.16
C ARG A 360 45.49 22.13 -28.33
N SER A 361 44.52 23.04 -28.27
CA SER A 361 44.69 24.41 -28.80
C SER A 361 43.96 25.44 -27.93
N ALA A 362 44.19 26.72 -28.18
CA ALA A 362 43.91 27.82 -27.24
C ALA A 362 42.56 28.55 -27.47
N ALA A 363 42.17 29.37 -26.47
CA ALA A 363 40.99 30.24 -26.51
C ALA A 363 41.21 31.51 -27.37
N PRO A 364 40.16 32.32 -27.63
CA PRO A 364 39.84 33.38 -26.66
C PRO A 364 38.32 33.62 -26.44
N ALA A 365 38.00 34.51 -25.50
CA ALA A 365 36.65 35.05 -25.26
C ALA A 365 36.34 36.27 -26.15
N PRO A 366 35.08 36.74 -26.14
CA PRO A 366 34.84 38.16 -25.79
C PRO A 366 33.76 38.34 -24.71
N ALA A 367 33.43 39.59 -24.37
CA ALA A 367 32.56 39.96 -23.24
C ALA A 367 31.60 41.12 -23.60
N GLY A 368 30.60 41.38 -22.75
CA GLY A 368 30.03 42.72 -22.55
C GLY A 368 28.50 42.87 -22.66
N GLY A 369 27.90 43.47 -21.63
CA GLY A 369 26.59 44.15 -21.66
C GLY A 369 25.33 43.28 -21.61
N GLU A 370 24.18 43.76 -21.12
CA GLU A 370 23.96 44.89 -20.19
C GLU A 370 22.58 44.73 -19.49
N ALA A 371 22.22 45.63 -18.57
CA ALA A 371 21.00 45.53 -17.76
C ALA A 371 19.78 46.23 -18.39
N GLY A 372 18.56 45.80 -18.01
CA GLY A 372 17.31 46.47 -18.40
C GLY A 372 16.14 46.12 -17.47
N SER A 373 15.55 47.12 -16.82
CA SER A 373 14.41 47.00 -15.91
C SER A 373 13.26 47.93 -16.32
N VAL A 374 12.01 47.45 -16.24
CA VAL A 374 10.80 48.27 -16.39
C VAL A 374 9.71 47.72 -15.44
N SER A 375 8.86 48.61 -14.92
CA SER A 375 7.74 48.32 -14.02
C SER A 375 6.54 49.25 -14.28
N ALA A 376 5.34 48.84 -13.86
CA ALA A 376 4.05 49.58 -13.97
C ALA A 376 3.54 49.74 -15.44
N ASP A 377 2.24 49.97 -15.72
CA ASP A 377 1.20 50.67 -14.94
C ASP A 377 -0.23 50.05 -15.02
N ALA A 378 -1.25 50.72 -14.48
CA ALA A 378 -2.59 50.16 -14.18
C ALA A 378 -3.81 50.92 -14.81
N ASP A 379 -5.01 50.78 -14.19
CA ASP A 379 -6.31 51.47 -14.47
C ASP A 379 -7.11 50.98 -15.73
N LYS A 380 -8.46 51.01 -15.83
CA LYS A 380 -9.57 51.32 -14.87
C LYS A 380 -10.97 50.85 -15.40
N ALA A 381 -11.96 50.74 -14.48
CA ALA A 381 -13.42 50.99 -14.68
C ALA A 381 -14.29 50.03 -15.57
N ALA A 382 -15.65 50.01 -15.50
CA ALA A 382 -16.63 50.22 -14.39
C ALA A 382 -18.10 49.93 -14.83
N ALA A 383 -19.02 49.86 -13.85
CA ALA A 383 -20.45 50.30 -13.85
C ALA A 383 -21.62 49.34 -14.23
N SER A 384 -22.81 49.71 -13.69
CA SER A 384 -24.20 49.22 -13.91
C SER A 384 -24.57 47.83 -13.35
N ALA A 385 -25.51 47.59 -12.40
CA ALA A 385 -26.63 48.31 -11.73
C ALA A 385 -28.07 48.05 -12.26
N ALA A 386 -29.07 48.17 -11.36
CA ALA A 386 -30.53 47.97 -11.53
C ALA A 386 -31.01 46.47 -11.59
N ILE A 387 -32.22 46.06 -11.16
CA ILE A 387 -33.38 46.77 -10.55
C ILE A 387 -34.29 45.79 -9.73
N GLU A 388 -35.17 46.35 -8.87
CA GLU A 388 -36.48 45.92 -8.24
C GLU A 388 -37.08 44.48 -8.39
N ALA A 389 -38.11 44.02 -7.66
CA ALA A 389 -38.73 44.28 -6.32
C ALA A 389 -39.95 43.30 -6.16
N GLU A 390 -40.87 43.55 -5.19
CA GLU A 390 -42.17 42.86 -4.95
C GLU A 390 -42.10 41.37 -4.49
N ALA A 391 -43.05 40.79 -3.73
CA ALA A 391 -44.00 41.29 -2.72
C ALA A 391 -44.55 40.06 -1.92
N GLY A 392 -45.02 40.26 -0.68
CA GLY A 392 -45.74 39.23 0.12
C GLY A 392 -47.28 39.31 -0.05
N PRO A 393 -48.12 38.82 0.89
CA PRO A 393 -47.84 38.07 2.12
C PRO A 393 -48.57 36.69 2.14
N SER A 394 -48.60 35.91 3.23
CA SER A 394 -49.70 35.94 4.24
C SER A 394 -49.45 34.93 5.37
N ALA A 395 -50.02 35.19 6.56
CA ALA A 395 -50.08 34.34 7.76
C ALA A 395 -51.30 34.80 8.62
N PRO A 396 -51.59 34.30 9.84
CA PRO A 396 -51.21 33.04 10.53
C PRO A 396 -52.50 32.29 11.02
N GLU A 397 -52.61 31.92 12.32
CA GLU A 397 -53.81 31.54 13.11
C GLU A 397 -54.46 30.14 12.81
N ASP A 398 -55.08 29.36 13.71
CA ASP A 398 -55.13 29.23 15.21
C ASP A 398 -56.03 27.98 15.57
N GLU A 399 -56.17 27.37 16.77
CA GLU A 399 -55.49 27.40 18.10
C GLU A 399 -55.85 26.10 18.92
N HIS A 400 -55.00 25.68 19.90
CA HIS A 400 -55.30 24.89 21.14
C HIS A 400 -55.94 23.46 21.16
N ALA A 401 -55.78 22.80 22.34
CA ALA A 401 -56.37 21.54 22.88
C ALA A 401 -56.06 20.19 22.18
N ALA A 402 -55.68 19.05 22.82
CA ALA A 402 -55.82 18.46 24.18
C ALA A 402 -56.99 17.45 24.33
N GLU A 403 -56.83 16.50 25.29
CA GLU A 403 -57.71 15.33 25.56
C GLU A 403 -57.63 14.21 24.48
N ASP A 404 -57.77 12.90 24.75
CA ASP A 404 -57.99 12.16 26.01
C ASP A 404 -57.43 10.70 25.95
N GLU A 405 -57.41 9.96 27.07
CA GLU A 405 -57.11 8.51 27.15
C GLU A 405 -58.42 7.67 27.26
N PRO A 406 -58.46 6.41 26.76
CA PRO A 406 -58.89 5.32 27.65
C PRO A 406 -58.27 3.93 27.37
N ALA A 407 -58.56 2.95 28.24
CA ALA A 407 -57.99 1.60 28.26
C ALA A 407 -59.05 0.45 28.24
N ALA A 408 -58.59 -0.82 28.37
CA ALA A 408 -59.35 -2.08 28.58
C ALA A 408 -60.06 -2.69 27.32
N GLU A 409 -60.40 -3.99 27.19
CA GLU A 409 -60.18 -5.23 28.00
C GLU A 409 -60.44 -6.55 27.19
N GLY A 410 -60.07 -7.72 27.73
CA GLY A 410 -60.60 -9.08 27.38
C GLY A 410 -60.02 -9.82 26.14
N GLU A 411 -60.15 -11.16 25.97
CA GLU A 411 -60.60 -12.26 26.86
C GLU A 411 -60.11 -13.66 26.32
N LYS A 412 -60.16 -14.72 27.16
CA LYS A 412 -59.74 -16.15 26.95
C LYS A 412 -60.73 -17.00 26.08
N PRO A 413 -60.44 -18.26 25.63
CA PRO A 413 -60.20 -19.52 26.42
C PRO A 413 -59.30 -20.60 25.72
N ALA A 414 -59.31 -21.93 25.98
CA ALA A 414 -59.06 -22.75 27.19
C ALA A 414 -58.74 -24.24 26.78
N GLU A 415 -58.50 -25.14 27.76
CA GLU A 415 -58.03 -26.57 27.64
C GLU A 415 -59.22 -27.61 27.49
N PRO A 416 -59.14 -28.97 27.66
CA PRO A 416 -58.15 -29.85 28.37
C PRO A 416 -57.84 -31.26 27.76
N ALA A 417 -57.03 -32.11 28.45
CA ALA A 417 -57.50 -33.39 29.07
C ALA A 417 -56.45 -34.52 29.41
N SER A 418 -56.19 -34.74 30.71
CA SER A 418 -55.96 -36.07 31.39
C SER A 418 -54.68 -36.89 31.08
N SER A 419 -54.15 -37.82 31.92
CA SER A 419 -54.37 -38.21 33.34
C SER A 419 -53.27 -39.18 33.85
N GLY A 420 -53.10 -39.34 35.18
CA GLY A 420 -52.63 -40.60 35.80
C GLY A 420 -51.25 -40.61 36.51
N PRO A 421 -51.07 -41.22 37.70
CA PRO A 421 -49.84 -41.06 38.52
C PRO A 421 -49.13 -42.35 39.04
N GLU A 422 -47.88 -42.19 39.53
CA GLU A 422 -47.17 -42.90 40.65
C GLU A 422 -47.12 -44.46 40.73
N LYS A 423 -46.20 -45.16 41.44
CA LYS A 423 -45.18 -44.86 42.49
C LYS A 423 -43.93 -45.80 42.31
N PRO A 424 -42.85 -45.74 43.15
CA PRO A 424 -41.56 -46.40 42.88
C PRO A 424 -41.19 -47.61 43.79
N SER A 425 -40.14 -48.35 43.41
CA SER A 425 -39.24 -49.07 44.34
C SER A 425 -37.90 -49.48 43.70
N ALA A 426 -36.77 -49.08 44.31
CA ALA A 426 -35.48 -49.81 44.24
C ALA A 426 -35.40 -50.79 45.45
N PRO A 427 -34.37 -51.66 45.64
CA PRO A 427 -32.99 -51.23 45.95
C PRO A 427 -31.85 -52.21 45.53
N VAL A 428 -30.62 -51.93 46.04
CA VAL A 428 -29.43 -52.80 46.20
C VAL A 428 -28.45 -52.94 45.02
N GLU A 429 -27.29 -52.27 45.22
CA GLU A 429 -25.88 -52.71 45.07
C GLU A 429 -25.50 -53.84 44.09
N GLY A 430 -24.37 -53.77 43.37
CA GLY A 430 -23.38 -52.69 43.31
C GLY A 430 -22.07 -53.12 42.64
N ALA A 431 -21.38 -52.19 41.95
CA ALA A 431 -20.05 -52.40 41.38
C ALA A 431 -19.23 -51.10 41.48
N ALA A 432 -17.91 -51.23 41.72
CA ALA A 432 -17.05 -50.13 42.15
C ALA A 432 -16.83 -49.05 41.07
N ALA A 433 -16.58 -47.82 41.52
CA ALA A 433 -16.47 -46.63 40.67
C ALA A 433 -15.10 -46.48 39.98
N THR A 434 -15.12 -45.92 38.77
CA THR A 434 -13.98 -45.27 38.10
C THR A 434 -14.11 -43.74 38.18
N PRO A 435 -13.01 -42.97 38.10
CA PRO A 435 -13.00 -41.56 38.55
C PRO A 435 -13.74 -40.61 37.62
N SER A 436 -14.34 -39.57 38.22
CA SER A 436 -15.08 -38.52 37.51
C SER A 436 -14.15 -37.56 36.74
N THR A 437 -14.16 -37.65 35.42
CA THR A 437 -13.48 -36.68 34.54
C THR A 437 -14.07 -35.27 34.72
N PRO A 438 -13.25 -34.24 35.02
CA PRO A 438 -13.75 -32.88 35.18
C PRO A 438 -14.24 -32.30 33.84
N ARG A 439 -15.38 -31.58 33.87
CA ARG A 439 -15.92 -30.86 32.71
C ARG A 439 -14.90 -29.83 32.21
N ARG A 440 -14.26 -30.11 31.07
CA ARG A 440 -13.37 -29.16 30.38
C ARG A 440 -14.21 -28.05 29.73
N PHE A 441 -13.97 -26.81 30.14
CA PHE A 441 -14.45 -25.64 29.40
C PHE A 441 -13.84 -25.60 27.97
N PRO A 442 -14.56 -25.08 26.97
CA PRO A 442 -14.07 -25.05 25.58
C PRO A 442 -12.84 -24.15 25.47
N ARG A 443 -11.76 -24.66 24.86
CA ARG A 443 -10.40 -24.05 24.81
C ARG A 443 -10.31 -22.71 24.05
N TRP A 444 -11.44 -22.16 23.58
CA TRP A 444 -11.57 -20.89 22.87
C TRP A 444 -11.80 -19.68 23.79
N THR A 445 -12.28 -19.87 25.02
CA THR A 445 -12.43 -18.75 25.97
C THR A 445 -11.09 -18.15 26.37
N VAL A 446 -10.04 -18.97 26.40
CA VAL A 446 -8.66 -18.58 26.74
C VAL A 446 -8.08 -17.55 25.74
N PRO A 447 -8.01 -17.78 24.42
CA PRO A 447 -7.54 -16.77 23.47
C PRO A 447 -8.43 -15.54 23.39
N ALA A 448 -9.76 -15.67 23.55
CA ALA A 448 -10.65 -14.52 23.59
C ALA A 448 -10.34 -13.61 24.80
N ALA A 449 -10.14 -14.18 25.99
CA ALA A 449 -9.70 -13.45 27.17
C ALA A 449 -8.26 -12.91 27.01
N LEU A 450 -7.34 -13.67 26.41
CA LEU A 450 -5.95 -13.25 26.14
C LEU A 450 -5.80 -12.15 25.07
N VAL A 451 -6.87 -11.75 24.39
CA VAL A 451 -6.89 -10.55 23.53
C VAL A 451 -7.74 -9.46 24.16
N ALA A 452 -8.97 -9.77 24.58
CA ALA A 452 -9.88 -8.78 25.17
C ALA A 452 -9.39 -8.24 26.52
N ALA A 453 -8.81 -9.06 27.40
CA ALA A 453 -8.30 -8.61 28.69
C ALA A 453 -7.06 -7.71 28.56
N PRO A 454 -6.00 -8.02 27.80
CA PRO A 454 -4.91 -7.06 27.59
C PRO A 454 -5.32 -5.87 26.74
N ALA A 455 -6.34 -5.94 25.87
CA ALA A 455 -6.88 -4.76 25.20
C ALA A 455 -7.64 -3.83 26.17
N LEU A 456 -8.50 -4.37 27.05
CA LEU A 456 -9.16 -3.62 28.11
C LEU A 456 -8.17 -3.11 29.16
N ILE A 457 -7.19 -3.93 29.56
CA ILE A 457 -6.13 -3.52 30.49
C ILE A 457 -5.22 -2.50 29.83
N ALA A 458 -4.92 -2.56 28.53
CA ALA A 458 -4.19 -1.50 27.83
C ALA A 458 -5.04 -0.22 27.71
N GLY A 459 -6.34 -0.31 27.44
CA GLY A 459 -7.24 0.86 27.47
C GLY A 459 -7.32 1.49 28.86
N ILE A 460 -7.44 0.67 29.91
CA ILE A 460 -7.50 1.10 31.31
C ILE A 460 -6.13 1.58 31.81
N THR A 461 -5.00 1.00 31.39
CA THR A 461 -3.67 1.52 31.73
C THR A 461 -3.30 2.73 30.89
N VAL A 462 -3.79 2.92 29.67
CA VAL A 462 -3.65 4.21 28.96
C VAL A 462 -4.53 5.28 29.61
N ALA A 463 -5.71 4.94 30.12
CA ALA A 463 -6.55 5.86 30.88
C ALA A 463 -6.00 6.19 32.29
N ALA A 464 -5.43 5.21 32.99
CA ALA A 464 -4.91 5.36 34.36
C ALA A 464 -3.44 5.80 34.39
N SER A 465 -2.60 5.27 33.50
CA SER A 465 -1.37 5.91 33.05
C SER A 465 -1.68 6.92 31.94
N GLY A 466 -2.61 7.82 32.24
CA GLY A 466 -2.51 9.20 31.82
C GLY A 466 -1.20 9.77 32.37
N GLY A 467 -0.09 9.41 31.73
CA GLY A 467 1.19 10.08 31.87
C GLY A 467 0.96 11.50 31.42
N LYS A 468 0.70 12.38 32.41
CA LYS A 468 0.27 13.77 32.18
C LYS A 468 1.15 14.36 31.07
N PRO A 469 0.57 14.88 29.96
CA PRO A 469 1.37 15.58 28.97
C PRO A 469 2.14 16.65 29.72
N ALA A 470 3.47 16.53 29.70
CA ALA A 470 4.30 17.11 30.77
C ALA A 470 4.08 18.62 30.84
N SER A 471 3.34 19.07 31.85
CA SER A 471 2.87 20.44 32.02
C SER A 471 4.03 21.29 32.53
N GLY A 472 4.96 21.59 31.63
CA GLY A 472 6.32 22.03 31.93
C GLY A 472 7.41 21.45 31.01
N ALA A 473 7.08 20.63 30.00
CA ALA A 473 7.99 20.39 28.89
C ALA A 473 8.25 21.71 28.15
N PRO A 474 9.51 22.14 27.96
CA PRO A 474 9.81 23.40 27.31
C PRO A 474 9.35 23.35 25.85
N VAL A 475 8.47 24.29 25.49
CA VAL A 475 8.07 24.52 24.10
C VAL A 475 9.17 25.30 23.42
N VAL A 476 9.74 24.72 22.36
CA VAL A 476 10.72 25.37 21.50
C VAL A 476 9.95 26.07 20.38
N GLU A 477 9.88 27.40 20.45
CA GLU A 477 9.29 28.22 19.40
C GLU A 477 10.25 28.33 18.20
N VAL A 478 9.70 28.12 17.01
CA VAL A 478 10.44 28.11 15.74
C VAL A 478 9.72 28.90 14.66
N SER A 479 10.47 29.72 13.94
CA SER A 479 9.99 30.61 12.89
C SER A 479 11.15 31.07 11.99
N ALA A 480 10.84 31.87 10.97
CA ALA A 480 11.84 32.51 10.11
C ALA A 480 12.56 33.72 10.74
N ALA A 481 12.17 34.13 11.96
CA ALA A 481 12.80 35.24 12.70
C ALA A 481 13.50 34.73 13.96
N ASP A 482 12.75 34.05 14.82
CA ASP A 482 13.23 33.35 16.01
C ASP A 482 13.23 31.83 15.78
N CYS A 483 14.40 31.20 15.78
CA CYS A 483 14.55 29.74 15.72
C CYS A 483 15.16 29.22 17.03
N GLY A 484 14.52 28.23 17.66
CA GLY A 484 15.01 27.64 18.91
C GLY A 484 14.68 28.44 20.18
N LYS A 485 13.73 29.38 20.12
CA LYS A 485 13.38 30.24 21.26
C LYS A 485 12.72 29.40 22.37
N GLY A 486 13.17 29.58 23.61
CA GLY A 486 12.80 28.73 24.75
C GLY A 486 13.69 27.48 24.93
N PHE A 487 14.62 27.20 24.00
CA PHE A 487 15.60 26.13 24.18
C PHE A 487 16.60 26.46 25.28
N THR A 488 16.86 25.49 26.15
CA THR A 488 17.88 25.52 27.20
C THR A 488 18.67 24.22 27.16
N ALA A 489 19.78 24.11 27.91
CA ALA A 489 20.67 22.96 27.85
C ALA A 489 19.92 21.63 28.11
N PRO A 490 19.78 20.75 27.10
CA PRO A 490 19.00 19.53 27.25
C PRO A 490 19.69 18.52 28.17
N LYS A 491 18.91 17.64 28.80
CA LYS A 491 19.47 16.57 29.63
C LYS A 491 19.96 15.43 28.74
N PRO A 492 21.05 14.75 29.10
CA PRO A 492 21.49 13.54 28.39
C PRO A 492 20.43 12.43 28.36
N GLY A 493 20.53 11.54 27.37
CA GLY A 493 19.60 10.44 27.13
C GLY A 493 18.49 10.81 26.14
N ARG A 494 17.45 9.97 26.04
CA ARG A 494 16.31 10.22 25.16
C ARG A 494 15.50 11.41 25.69
N GLN A 495 15.28 12.41 24.85
CA GLN A 495 14.52 13.63 25.15
C GLN A 495 13.35 13.75 24.15
N THR A 496 12.28 14.41 24.60
CA THR A 496 11.15 14.81 23.74
C THR A 496 10.97 16.31 23.86
N PHE A 497 11.12 17.02 22.76
CA PHE A 497 10.96 18.47 22.65
C PHE A 497 9.61 18.79 22.01
N GLN A 498 8.87 19.74 22.56
CA GLN A 498 7.64 20.23 21.93
C GLN A 498 7.99 21.41 21.02
N VAL A 499 8.03 21.18 19.71
CA VAL A 499 8.39 22.17 18.69
C VAL A 499 7.12 22.88 18.26
N ARG A 500 7.09 24.23 18.35
CA ARG A 500 5.94 25.05 17.95
C ARG A 500 6.28 26.01 16.82
N ASN A 501 5.65 25.85 15.66
CA ASN A 501 5.83 26.80 14.57
C ASN A 501 5.04 28.09 14.85
N THR A 502 5.75 29.18 15.13
CA THR A 502 5.20 30.53 15.33
C THR A 502 5.33 31.41 14.09
N GLY A 503 5.95 30.90 13.02
CA GLY A 503 6.04 31.56 11.71
C GLY A 503 4.79 31.37 10.85
N SER A 504 4.71 32.13 9.75
CA SER A 504 3.60 32.13 8.79
C SER A 504 3.74 31.11 7.64
N ARG A 505 4.77 30.26 7.65
CA ARG A 505 5.00 29.21 6.64
C ARG A 505 5.28 27.86 7.28
N THR A 506 4.85 26.79 6.61
CA THR A 506 5.31 25.43 6.90
C THR A 506 6.84 25.38 6.90
N SER A 507 7.43 24.68 7.86
CA SER A 507 8.89 24.59 8.01
C SER A 507 9.35 23.16 8.28
N GLU A 508 10.57 22.83 7.90
CA GLU A 508 11.32 21.65 8.37
C GLU A 508 12.22 22.08 9.53
N ILE A 509 12.25 21.31 10.60
CA ILE A 509 12.94 21.67 11.85
C ILE A 509 13.88 20.55 12.29
N TYR A 510 15.16 20.88 12.48
CA TYR A 510 16.21 19.93 12.84
C TYR A 510 16.83 20.31 14.18
N LEU A 511 17.13 19.31 15.02
CA LEU A 511 18.08 19.45 16.14
C LEU A 511 19.45 18.97 15.65
N ILE A 512 20.44 19.87 15.62
CA ILE A 512 21.72 19.63 14.94
C ILE A 512 22.95 19.91 15.82
N ASP A 513 24.09 19.35 15.46
CA ASP A 513 25.38 19.95 15.80
C ASP A 513 25.68 21.12 14.83
N PRO A 514 25.91 22.35 15.32
CA PRO A 514 26.03 23.54 14.48
C PRO A 514 27.39 23.69 13.77
N VAL A 515 28.35 22.77 13.96
CA VAL A 515 29.67 22.81 13.33
C VAL A 515 29.75 21.79 12.19
N SER A 516 29.20 20.60 12.39
CA SER A 516 29.19 19.48 11.45
C SER A 516 27.88 19.34 10.66
N ASN A 517 26.82 20.07 11.08
CA ASN A 517 25.45 19.97 10.58
C ASN A 517 24.77 18.59 10.77
N ALA A 518 25.37 17.69 11.57
CA ALA A 518 24.80 16.38 11.83
C ALA A 518 23.48 16.48 12.64
N VAL A 519 22.47 15.72 12.24
CA VAL A 519 21.10 15.74 12.74
C VAL A 519 20.90 14.68 13.84
N TYR A 520 20.38 15.09 15.00
CA TYR A 520 20.03 14.23 16.14
C TYR A 520 18.54 13.86 16.19
N GLY A 521 17.73 14.48 15.34
CA GLY A 521 16.30 14.26 15.18
C GLY A 521 15.65 15.46 14.47
N GLU A 522 14.50 15.24 13.85
CA GLU A 522 13.82 16.23 13.02
C GLU A 522 12.30 16.19 13.16
N VAL A 523 11.66 17.26 12.71
CA VAL A 523 10.23 17.40 12.50
C VAL A 523 10.03 18.05 11.15
N GLU A 524 9.54 17.26 10.20
CA GLU A 524 9.16 17.73 8.88
C GLU A 524 7.79 18.43 8.89
N GLY A 525 7.59 19.31 7.90
CA GLY A 525 6.27 19.79 7.51
C GLY A 525 5.46 20.48 8.61
N ILE A 526 6.06 21.04 9.67
CA ILE A 526 5.30 21.65 10.76
C ILE A 526 4.58 22.91 10.27
N ALA A 527 3.26 22.86 10.21
CA ALA A 527 2.42 23.95 9.72
C ALA A 527 2.32 25.12 10.75
N PRO A 528 2.05 26.36 10.30
CA PRO A 528 1.88 27.52 11.17
C PRO A 528 0.93 27.27 12.36
N GLY A 529 1.32 27.73 13.55
CA GLY A 529 0.55 27.61 14.79
C GLY A 529 0.54 26.23 15.46
N THR A 530 0.91 25.17 14.73
CA THR A 530 0.89 23.79 15.22
C THR A 530 2.05 23.46 16.15
N ILE A 531 1.90 22.36 16.91
CA ILE A 531 2.93 21.80 17.78
C ILE A 531 3.21 20.35 17.37
N ARG A 532 4.48 19.96 17.32
CA ARG A 532 4.93 18.58 17.06
C ARG A 532 5.96 18.17 18.10
N ALA A 533 5.91 16.91 18.53
CA ALA A 533 6.95 16.32 19.34
C ALA A 533 8.14 15.89 18.45
N LEU A 534 9.34 16.43 18.73
CA LEU A 534 10.62 15.92 18.21
C LEU A 534 11.23 15.01 19.28
N ILE A 535 11.57 13.78 18.92
CA ILE A 535 12.26 12.83 19.81
C ILE A 535 13.70 12.68 19.33
N ALA A 536 14.65 12.97 20.21
CA ALA A 536 16.09 12.87 19.93
C ALA A 536 16.82 12.23 21.11
N THR A 537 17.99 11.63 20.87
CA THR A 537 18.88 11.19 21.95
C THR A 537 20.01 12.19 22.09
N VAL A 538 20.21 12.71 23.30
CA VAL A 538 21.18 13.75 23.60
C VAL A 538 22.39 13.11 24.28
N GLY A 539 23.54 13.20 23.61
CA GLY A 539 24.85 12.86 24.16
C GLY A 539 25.62 14.09 24.66
N THR A 540 26.89 13.91 24.99
CA THR A 540 27.81 15.06 25.12
C THR A 540 28.08 15.68 23.74
N GLY A 541 27.98 17.01 23.62
CA GLY A 541 28.02 17.68 22.31
C GLY A 541 27.58 19.15 22.34
N SER A 542 27.55 19.78 21.17
CA SER A 542 26.93 21.09 20.93
C SER A 542 25.62 20.89 20.16
N TYR A 543 24.57 21.61 20.53
CA TYR A 543 23.25 21.50 19.93
C TYR A 543 22.69 22.86 19.53
N ALA A 544 22.10 22.95 18.34
CA ALA A 544 21.33 24.09 17.88
C ALA A 544 20.05 23.62 17.19
N TRP A 545 19.06 24.50 17.12
CA TRP A 545 17.88 24.31 16.27
C TRP A 545 18.13 24.93 14.90
N ARG A 546 17.78 24.22 13.83
CA ARG A 546 17.77 24.75 12.47
C ARG A 546 16.35 24.69 11.93
N CYS A 547 15.85 25.84 11.50
CA CYS A 547 14.49 26.04 11.00
C CYS A 547 14.57 26.39 9.52
N VAL A 548 13.86 25.64 8.67
CA VAL A 548 13.91 25.78 7.21
C VAL A 548 12.48 26.03 6.70
N PRO A 549 12.04 27.30 6.59
CA PRO A 549 10.72 27.63 6.08
C PRO A 549 10.63 27.30 4.58
N ASN A 550 9.50 26.78 4.13
CA ASN A 550 9.28 26.49 2.71
C ASN A 550 9.44 27.79 1.87
N GLY A 551 10.25 27.72 0.80
CA GLY A 551 10.65 28.87 -0.02
C GLY A 551 11.39 29.98 0.74
N GLY A 552 12.05 29.66 1.87
CA GLY A 552 12.79 30.57 2.74
C GLY A 552 14.24 30.16 2.91
N LYS A 553 15.02 30.97 3.65
CA LYS A 553 16.39 30.62 4.05
C LYS A 553 16.38 29.87 5.39
N ALA A 554 17.29 28.93 5.55
CA ALA A 554 17.52 28.28 6.84
C ALA A 554 17.99 29.30 7.90
N VAL A 555 17.42 29.21 9.10
CA VAL A 555 17.80 30.00 10.29
C VAL A 555 18.30 29.03 11.36
N THR A 556 19.42 29.33 12.01
CA THR A 556 20.00 28.48 13.06
C THR A 556 20.05 29.22 14.39
N SER A 557 19.68 28.57 15.49
CA SER A 557 19.73 29.14 16.83
C SER A 557 21.15 29.35 17.34
N ALA A 558 21.30 30.08 18.45
CA ALA A 558 22.52 29.98 19.25
C ALA A 558 22.78 28.52 19.69
N ALA A 559 24.06 28.16 19.78
CA ALA A 559 24.49 26.82 20.18
C ALA A 559 24.46 26.65 21.71
N VAL A 560 24.01 25.49 22.17
CA VAL A 560 23.96 25.11 23.60
C VAL A 560 24.74 23.81 23.81
N ARG A 561 25.62 23.77 24.81
CA ARG A 561 26.58 22.66 25.01
C ARG A 561 26.19 21.76 26.19
N VAL A 562 26.25 20.45 25.98
CA VAL A 562 26.04 19.42 27.00
C VAL A 562 27.38 18.77 27.32
N SER A 563 27.89 19.01 28.53
CA SER A 563 29.28 18.71 28.91
C SER A 563 29.48 17.50 29.82
N ALA A 564 28.40 16.88 30.34
CA ALA A 564 28.48 15.76 31.28
C ALA A 564 27.26 14.84 31.20
N GLY A 565 27.42 13.58 31.63
CA GLY A 565 26.31 12.64 31.86
C GLY A 565 25.77 11.90 30.62
N GLY A 566 26.32 12.12 29.43
CA GLY A 566 25.92 11.42 28.20
C GLY A 566 27.11 10.78 27.49
N GLY A 567 26.90 9.59 26.93
CA GLY A 567 27.83 9.00 25.95
C GLY A 567 27.83 9.79 24.63
N SER A 568 28.63 9.35 23.67
CA SER A 568 28.47 9.76 22.28
C SER A 568 27.15 9.21 21.73
N VAL A 569 26.43 10.02 20.96
CA VAL A 569 25.23 9.60 20.21
C VAL A 569 25.54 9.67 18.73
N GLN A 570 25.10 8.67 17.98
CA GLN A 570 25.19 8.67 16.52
C GLN A 570 24.14 9.62 15.95
N ALA A 571 24.60 10.73 15.40
CA ALA A 571 23.80 11.64 14.57
C ALA A 571 23.90 11.25 13.10
N VAL A 572 22.87 11.56 12.30
CA VAL A 572 22.89 11.36 10.85
C VAL A 572 23.53 12.58 10.20
N LEU A 573 24.60 12.40 9.42
CA LEU A 573 25.11 13.49 8.60
C LEU A 573 24.15 13.70 7.42
N PRO A 574 23.54 14.89 7.24
CA PRO A 574 22.57 15.11 6.16
C PRO A 574 23.17 14.90 4.77
N VAL A 575 22.30 14.70 3.79
CA VAL A 575 22.66 14.56 2.36
C VAL A 575 21.98 15.68 1.59
N SER A 576 22.67 16.24 0.61
CA SER A 576 22.11 17.20 -0.34
C SER A 576 21.95 16.56 -1.72
N GLU A 577 21.06 17.11 -2.56
CA GLU A 577 20.96 16.77 -3.98
C GLU A 577 22.34 16.79 -4.68
N LYS A 578 23.20 17.73 -4.28
CA LYS A 578 24.56 17.91 -4.79
C LYS A 578 25.51 16.76 -4.43
N ASP A 579 25.33 16.12 -3.26
CA ASP A 579 26.10 14.92 -2.90
C ASP A 579 25.70 13.71 -3.77
N LEU A 580 24.41 13.60 -4.10
CA LEU A 580 23.85 12.51 -4.92
C LEU A 580 23.97 12.75 -6.44
N ALA A 581 24.21 14.00 -6.88
CA ALA A 581 24.33 14.35 -8.29
C ALA A 581 25.44 13.59 -9.04
N ALA A 582 26.58 13.31 -8.37
CA ALA A 582 27.66 12.52 -8.97
C ALA A 582 27.32 11.02 -9.08
N PRO A 583 26.83 10.34 -8.02
CA PRO A 583 26.22 9.01 -8.14
C PRO A 583 25.13 8.90 -9.21
N LEU A 584 24.21 9.89 -9.30
CA LEU A 584 23.15 9.92 -10.32
C LEU A 584 23.70 10.02 -11.74
N ALA A 585 24.71 10.87 -11.97
CA ALA A 585 25.37 10.98 -13.28
C ALA A 585 26.09 9.66 -13.67
N ALA A 586 26.72 8.99 -12.71
CA ALA A 586 27.35 7.70 -12.93
C ALA A 586 26.31 6.60 -13.23
N TYR A 587 25.23 6.51 -12.45
CA TYR A 587 24.14 5.56 -12.68
C TYR A 587 23.47 5.76 -14.04
N ARG A 588 23.18 7.01 -14.44
CA ARG A 588 22.65 7.30 -15.79
C ARG A 588 23.62 6.90 -16.91
N THR A 589 24.93 6.95 -16.66
CA THR A 589 25.96 6.50 -17.60
C THR A 589 25.99 4.97 -17.71
N TYR A 590 25.94 4.26 -16.58
CA TYR A 590 25.81 2.79 -16.53
C TYR A 590 24.55 2.32 -17.29
N VAL A 591 23.41 3.00 -17.08
CA VAL A 591 22.14 2.63 -17.71
C VAL A 591 22.11 2.91 -19.22
N ASP A 592 22.63 4.03 -19.75
CA ASP A 592 22.68 4.20 -21.23
C ASP A 592 23.59 3.15 -21.89
N GLN A 593 24.75 2.85 -21.29
CA GLN A 593 25.63 1.78 -21.78
C GLN A 593 24.92 0.42 -21.76
N GLY A 594 24.13 0.14 -20.71
CA GLY A 594 23.31 -1.06 -20.61
C GLY A 594 22.14 -1.11 -21.58
N LEU A 595 21.47 0.01 -21.83
CA LEU A 595 20.44 0.13 -22.85
C LEU A 595 21.00 -0.04 -24.27
N ALA A 596 22.25 0.37 -24.53
CA ALA A 596 22.94 0.13 -25.80
C ALA A 596 23.24 -1.36 -26.06
N ASP A 597 23.66 -2.08 -25.02
CA ASP A 597 23.88 -3.53 -25.07
C ASP A 597 22.53 -4.28 -25.20
N LEU A 598 21.55 -3.95 -24.36
CA LEU A 598 20.20 -4.50 -24.42
C LEU A 598 19.57 -4.34 -25.82
N GLN A 599 19.64 -3.14 -26.40
CA GLN A 599 19.22 -2.81 -27.76
C GLN A 599 19.89 -3.69 -28.83
N THR A 600 21.11 -4.16 -28.58
CA THR A 600 21.80 -5.09 -29.47
C THR A 600 21.25 -6.50 -29.29
N LYS A 601 21.08 -6.98 -28.04
CA LYS A 601 20.57 -8.32 -27.75
C LYS A 601 19.11 -8.52 -28.19
N THR A 602 18.23 -7.53 -28.00
CA THR A 602 16.83 -7.62 -28.47
C THR A 602 16.71 -7.62 -29.99
N ARG A 603 17.65 -7.00 -30.71
CA ARG A 603 17.73 -7.09 -32.18
C ARG A 603 18.24 -8.46 -32.65
N THR A 604 19.13 -9.12 -31.92
CA THR A 604 19.49 -10.53 -32.17
C THR A 604 18.26 -11.42 -32.01
N LEU A 605 17.58 -11.34 -30.86
CA LEU A 605 16.33 -12.08 -30.59
C LEU A 605 15.26 -11.85 -31.67
N GLN A 606 15.08 -10.60 -32.12
CA GLN A 606 14.17 -10.28 -33.23
C GLN A 606 14.64 -10.95 -34.53
N SER A 607 15.91 -10.82 -34.89
CA SER A 607 16.50 -11.38 -36.12
C SER A 607 16.37 -12.91 -36.21
N ASP A 608 16.48 -13.61 -35.07
CA ASP A 608 16.32 -15.06 -35.04
C ASP A 608 14.85 -15.50 -35.12
N LEU A 609 13.91 -14.70 -34.62
CA LEU A 609 12.47 -14.94 -34.81
C LEU A 609 11.98 -14.54 -36.22
N ASP A 610 12.50 -13.47 -36.79
CA ASP A 610 12.28 -13.10 -38.21
C ASP A 610 12.87 -14.16 -39.17
N ALA A 611 13.81 -14.99 -38.70
CA ALA A 611 14.46 -16.08 -39.46
C ALA A 611 14.02 -17.50 -39.06
N ASP A 612 12.95 -17.65 -38.27
CA ASP A 612 12.36 -18.93 -37.79
C ASP A 612 13.32 -19.85 -36.99
N LYS A 613 14.36 -19.29 -36.37
CA LYS A 613 15.37 -20.01 -35.57
C LYS A 613 14.98 -20.12 -34.09
N LEU A 614 13.86 -20.78 -33.79
CA LEU A 614 13.31 -20.88 -32.42
C LEU A 614 14.34 -21.31 -31.35
N ASP A 615 15.23 -22.26 -31.66
CA ASP A 615 16.25 -22.73 -30.71
C ASP A 615 17.40 -21.73 -30.46
N GLN A 616 17.64 -20.80 -31.39
CA GLN A 616 18.57 -19.69 -31.16
C GLN A 616 17.87 -18.57 -30.40
N ALA A 617 16.62 -18.26 -30.75
CA ALA A 617 15.80 -17.29 -30.02
C ALA A 617 15.64 -17.65 -28.53
N ARG A 618 15.50 -18.94 -28.16
CA ARG A 618 15.55 -19.39 -26.75
C ARG A 618 16.85 -19.02 -26.05
N LYS A 619 17.99 -19.17 -26.74
CA LYS A 619 19.33 -18.91 -26.17
C LYS A 619 19.59 -17.42 -26.01
N ASP A 620 19.21 -16.60 -26.99
CA ASP A 620 19.46 -15.16 -26.97
C ASP A 620 18.37 -14.35 -26.24
N TRP A 621 17.20 -14.94 -25.96
CA TRP A 621 16.20 -14.36 -25.05
C TRP A 621 16.77 -14.16 -23.65
N LEU A 622 17.47 -15.15 -23.09
CA LEU A 622 17.93 -15.09 -21.70
C LEU A 622 18.98 -13.97 -21.47
N PRO A 623 20.07 -13.85 -22.25
CA PRO A 623 21.00 -12.73 -22.17
C PRO A 623 20.34 -11.36 -22.38
N ALA A 624 19.28 -11.28 -23.19
CA ALA A 624 18.52 -10.05 -23.39
C ALA A 624 17.69 -9.69 -22.14
N HIS A 625 16.98 -10.66 -21.55
CA HIS A 625 16.19 -10.48 -20.34
C HIS A 625 17.06 -10.17 -19.12
N THR A 626 18.12 -10.94 -18.88
CA THR A 626 19.05 -10.66 -17.76
C THR A 626 19.78 -9.34 -17.95
N ARG A 627 20.09 -8.90 -19.19
CA ARG A 627 20.64 -7.56 -19.38
C ARG A 627 19.65 -6.46 -19.00
N TYR A 628 18.36 -6.62 -19.29
CA TYR A 628 17.33 -5.68 -18.84
C TYR A 628 17.23 -5.65 -17.31
N ALA A 629 17.13 -6.82 -16.67
CA ALA A 629 17.08 -6.96 -15.21
C ALA A 629 18.28 -6.28 -14.52
N SER A 630 19.50 -6.48 -15.05
CA SER A 630 20.74 -5.88 -14.52
C SER A 630 20.77 -4.35 -14.50
N LEU A 631 19.89 -3.67 -15.24
CA LEU A 631 19.80 -2.20 -15.19
C LEU A 631 19.14 -1.69 -13.90
N GLY A 632 18.60 -2.60 -13.07
CA GLY A 632 17.88 -2.27 -11.84
C GLY A 632 16.47 -1.75 -12.13
N ALA A 633 15.69 -2.49 -12.94
CA ALA A 633 14.33 -2.14 -13.36
C ALA A 633 13.30 -2.25 -12.21
N ALA A 634 13.51 -1.49 -11.14
CA ALA A 634 12.59 -1.34 -10.01
C ALA A 634 11.55 -0.24 -10.27
N TYR A 635 10.72 0.06 -9.25
CA TYR A 635 9.57 0.95 -9.30
C TYR A 635 9.83 2.24 -10.11
N GLY A 636 9.15 2.38 -11.26
CA GLY A 636 9.19 3.60 -12.07
C GLY A 636 10.48 3.90 -12.84
N THR A 637 11.57 3.11 -12.70
CA THR A 637 12.90 3.34 -13.34
C THR A 637 12.83 3.74 -14.81
N PHE A 638 11.93 3.09 -15.55
CA PHE A 638 11.73 3.28 -16.98
C PHE A 638 10.33 3.80 -17.32
N ALA A 639 9.59 4.29 -16.32
CA ALA A 639 8.19 4.70 -16.43
C ALA A 639 7.34 3.64 -17.18
N ASP A 640 6.46 4.07 -18.08
CA ASP A 640 5.57 3.21 -18.88
C ASP A 640 6.30 2.19 -19.79
N PHE A 641 7.64 2.27 -19.95
CA PHE A 641 8.37 1.27 -20.74
C PHE A 641 8.54 -0.07 -20.00
N ASP A 642 8.59 -0.10 -18.66
CA ASP A 642 8.68 -1.37 -17.89
C ASP A 642 7.47 -2.28 -18.19
N ALA A 643 6.26 -1.71 -18.16
CA ALA A 643 5.02 -2.44 -18.44
C ALA A 643 4.92 -2.99 -19.88
N LYS A 644 5.75 -2.53 -20.82
CA LYS A 644 5.79 -3.02 -22.22
C LYS A 644 6.96 -3.96 -22.46
N ILE A 645 8.13 -3.66 -21.88
CA ILE A 645 9.37 -4.42 -22.07
C ILE A 645 9.34 -5.69 -21.23
N ASN A 646 8.83 -5.61 -19.99
CA ASN A 646 8.79 -6.73 -19.04
C ASN A 646 7.40 -6.86 -18.37
N GLY A 647 6.35 -6.55 -19.13
CA GLY A 647 4.96 -6.64 -18.67
C GLY A 647 4.55 -8.07 -18.31
N ARG A 648 3.97 -8.25 -17.11
CA ARG A 648 3.43 -9.53 -16.64
C ARG A 648 1.92 -9.59 -16.83
N THR A 649 1.36 -10.79 -16.89
CA THR A 649 -0.09 -11.04 -17.01
C THR A 649 -0.92 -10.64 -15.77
N ALA A 650 -0.28 -10.33 -14.65
CA ALA A 650 -0.93 -9.96 -13.41
C ALA A 650 -1.77 -8.68 -13.55
N GLY A 651 -3.10 -8.82 -13.47
CA GLY A 651 -4.05 -7.72 -13.65
C GLY A 651 -4.61 -7.57 -15.07
N LEU A 652 -4.11 -8.34 -16.04
CA LEU A 652 -4.68 -8.42 -17.40
C LEU A 652 -5.92 -9.34 -17.41
N ALA A 653 -6.91 -9.01 -18.23
CA ALA A 653 -8.22 -9.68 -18.21
C ALA A 653 -8.22 -10.98 -19.02
N GLY A 654 -7.43 -11.05 -20.10
CA GLY A 654 -7.16 -12.26 -20.87
C GLY A 654 -6.00 -13.11 -20.33
N GLY A 655 -5.27 -12.65 -19.30
CA GLY A 655 -4.05 -13.31 -18.84
C GLY A 655 -3.00 -13.39 -19.95
N VAL A 656 -2.57 -14.60 -20.32
CA VAL A 656 -1.63 -14.85 -21.44
C VAL A 656 -2.23 -14.57 -22.83
N ASP A 657 -3.56 -14.54 -22.94
CA ASP A 657 -4.30 -14.26 -24.17
C ASP A 657 -4.72 -12.77 -24.29
N ASP A 658 -4.32 -11.93 -23.32
CA ASP A 658 -4.64 -10.50 -23.34
C ASP A 658 -3.80 -9.74 -24.39
N PRO A 659 -4.38 -8.91 -25.26
CA PRO A 659 -3.62 -8.14 -26.25
C PRO A 659 -2.64 -7.13 -25.64
N ALA A 660 -2.75 -6.80 -24.35
CA ALA A 660 -1.76 -6.00 -23.63
C ALA A 660 -0.52 -6.81 -23.17
N PHE A 661 -0.56 -8.14 -23.17
CA PHE A 661 0.59 -8.97 -22.79
C PHE A 661 1.65 -8.92 -23.90
N THR A 662 2.76 -8.24 -23.60
CA THR A 662 3.84 -7.88 -24.55
C THR A 662 5.22 -8.04 -23.88
N GLY A 663 6.29 -7.72 -24.59
CA GLY A 663 7.65 -7.76 -24.03
C GLY A 663 8.26 -9.15 -23.86
N PHE A 664 9.29 -9.23 -23.02
CA PHE A 664 10.08 -10.43 -22.76
C PHE A 664 9.21 -11.63 -22.36
N HIS A 665 8.37 -11.48 -21.33
CA HIS A 665 7.49 -12.54 -20.83
C HIS A 665 6.47 -13.05 -21.86
N ARG A 666 5.99 -12.19 -22.77
CA ARG A 666 5.12 -12.63 -23.87
C ARG A 666 5.86 -13.50 -24.88
N ILE A 667 7.11 -13.15 -25.19
CA ILE A 667 7.97 -13.92 -26.10
C ILE A 667 8.39 -15.23 -25.41
N GLU A 668 8.75 -15.18 -24.13
CA GLU A 668 9.03 -16.31 -23.26
C GLU A 668 7.88 -17.33 -23.29
N TYR A 669 6.66 -16.87 -22.97
CA TYR A 669 5.48 -17.73 -22.97
C TYR A 669 5.35 -18.50 -24.28
N GLY A 670 5.43 -17.81 -25.42
CA GLY A 670 5.28 -18.48 -26.71
C GLY A 670 6.48 -19.36 -27.11
N LEU A 671 7.72 -18.99 -26.79
CA LEU A 671 8.90 -19.81 -27.03
C LEU A 671 8.79 -21.14 -26.26
N TRP A 672 8.50 -21.09 -24.96
CA TRP A 672 8.44 -22.28 -24.12
C TRP A 672 7.13 -23.07 -24.25
N HIS A 673 6.04 -22.47 -24.75
CA HIS A 673 4.78 -23.17 -25.07
C HIS A 673 4.59 -23.51 -26.56
N GLY A 674 5.63 -23.41 -27.39
CA GLY A 674 5.63 -23.96 -28.75
C GLY A 674 4.90 -23.15 -29.81
N GLN A 675 4.78 -21.83 -29.65
CA GLN A 675 4.30 -20.93 -30.69
C GLN A 675 5.34 -20.78 -31.81
N SER A 676 4.87 -20.66 -33.07
CA SER A 676 5.75 -20.48 -34.23
C SER A 676 6.44 -19.10 -34.22
N ALA A 677 7.60 -18.97 -34.87
CA ALA A 677 8.30 -17.69 -34.89
C ALA A 677 7.48 -16.60 -35.61
N ALA A 678 6.69 -16.96 -36.62
CA ALA A 678 5.71 -16.08 -37.27
C ALA A 678 4.63 -15.52 -36.29
N THR A 679 4.33 -16.22 -35.20
CA THR A 679 3.45 -15.74 -34.11
C THR A 679 4.18 -14.76 -33.18
N LEU A 680 5.51 -14.90 -33.04
CA LEU A 680 6.34 -14.20 -32.06
C LEU A 680 7.07 -12.98 -32.62
N ALA A 681 7.42 -12.98 -33.91
CA ALA A 681 8.12 -11.88 -34.58
C ALA A 681 7.45 -10.50 -34.39
N PRO A 682 6.10 -10.36 -34.41
CA PRO A 682 5.46 -9.07 -34.09
C PRO A 682 5.77 -8.57 -32.67
N TYR A 683 5.83 -9.47 -31.69
CA TYR A 683 6.14 -9.12 -30.29
C TYR A 683 7.63 -8.83 -30.09
N ALA A 684 8.53 -9.58 -30.74
CA ALA A 684 9.97 -9.32 -30.71
C ALA A 684 10.33 -7.97 -31.36
N LYS A 685 9.67 -7.64 -32.47
CA LYS A 685 9.78 -6.34 -33.12
C LYS A 685 9.22 -5.20 -32.26
N GLN A 686 8.12 -5.43 -31.56
CA GLN A 686 7.58 -4.46 -30.59
C GLN A 686 8.54 -4.24 -29.41
N LEU A 687 9.09 -5.32 -28.82
CA LEU A 687 10.09 -5.26 -27.76
C LEU A 687 11.34 -4.47 -28.19
N ALA A 688 11.88 -4.75 -29.39
CA ALA A 688 13.02 -4.01 -29.92
C ALA A 688 12.69 -2.52 -30.14
N ALA A 689 11.47 -2.20 -30.60
CA ALA A 689 11.02 -0.81 -30.77
C ALA A 689 10.79 -0.07 -29.44
N ASP A 690 10.27 -0.73 -28.40
CA ASP A 690 10.12 -0.13 -27.07
C ASP A 690 11.47 0.05 -26.35
N VAL A 691 12.45 -0.84 -26.56
CA VAL A 691 13.84 -0.64 -26.10
C VAL A 691 14.53 0.51 -26.84
N ASP A 692 14.35 0.61 -28.16
CA ASP A 692 14.84 1.74 -28.97
C ASP A 692 14.24 3.08 -28.50
N ALA A 693 12.96 3.08 -28.15
CA ALA A 693 12.26 4.26 -27.62
C ALA A 693 12.70 4.59 -26.18
N LEU A 694 12.83 3.59 -25.30
CA LEU A 694 13.36 3.77 -23.94
C LEU A 694 14.74 4.41 -23.98
N ARG A 695 15.68 3.88 -24.77
CA ARG A 695 17.02 4.47 -24.90
C ARG A 695 17.00 5.90 -25.44
N LYS A 696 16.07 6.21 -26.33
CA LYS A 696 15.89 7.57 -26.89
C LYS A 696 15.35 8.56 -25.87
N ASP A 697 14.53 8.13 -24.91
CA ASP A 697 13.82 9.02 -23.97
C ASP A 697 14.39 9.01 -22.55
N PHE A 698 15.12 7.97 -22.13
CA PHE A 698 15.84 7.89 -20.85
C PHE A 698 16.76 9.11 -20.57
N PRO A 699 17.54 9.65 -21.53
CA PRO A 699 18.33 10.87 -21.30
C PRO A 699 17.50 12.12 -20.94
N LYS A 700 16.18 12.09 -21.19
CA LYS A 700 15.22 13.18 -20.91
C LYS A 700 14.30 12.88 -19.72
N GLN A 701 14.31 11.64 -19.21
CA GLN A 701 13.54 11.29 -18.02
C GLN A 701 14.08 12.07 -16.82
N ASP A 702 13.14 12.66 -16.10
CA ASP A 702 13.37 13.27 -14.80
C ASP A 702 13.66 12.16 -13.77
N PHE A 703 14.56 12.42 -12.83
CA PHE A 703 15.06 11.45 -11.85
C PHE A 703 15.31 12.18 -10.54
N ASP A 704 14.56 11.85 -9.50
CA ASP A 704 14.86 12.33 -8.15
C ASP A 704 16.17 11.66 -7.68
N PRO A 705 17.20 12.42 -7.25
CA PRO A 705 18.40 11.83 -6.67
C PRO A 705 18.12 10.97 -5.44
N ALA A 706 17.02 11.22 -4.71
CA ALA A 706 16.57 10.42 -3.56
C ALA A 706 16.10 9.01 -3.93
N ASP A 707 15.80 8.72 -5.21
CA ASP A 707 15.46 7.36 -5.63
C ASP A 707 16.68 6.41 -5.57
N LEU A 708 17.92 6.91 -5.76
CA LEU A 708 19.10 6.04 -5.84
C LEU A 708 19.29 5.17 -4.58
N PRO A 709 19.20 5.72 -3.36
CA PRO A 709 19.16 4.94 -2.12
C PRO A 709 18.02 3.93 -2.03
N LEU A 710 16.81 4.28 -2.50
CA LEU A 710 15.63 3.40 -2.47
C LEU A 710 15.81 2.20 -3.40
N ARG A 711 16.24 2.44 -4.64
CA ARG A 711 16.46 1.43 -5.69
C ARG A 711 17.34 0.27 -5.22
N ALA A 712 18.36 0.55 -4.39
CA ALA A 712 19.26 -0.47 -3.85
C ALA A 712 18.57 -1.51 -2.94
N HIS A 713 17.44 -1.17 -2.32
CA HIS A 713 16.58 -2.12 -1.60
C HIS A 713 15.48 -2.69 -2.53
N GLU A 714 14.81 -1.82 -3.27
CA GLU A 714 13.64 -2.15 -4.10
C GLU A 714 13.90 -3.21 -5.18
N ILE A 715 15.09 -3.26 -5.77
CA ILE A 715 15.44 -4.26 -6.81
C ILE A 715 15.35 -5.68 -6.21
N LEU A 716 15.87 -5.88 -4.99
CA LEU A 716 15.83 -7.18 -4.33
C LEU A 716 14.49 -7.47 -3.65
N GLU A 717 13.73 -6.45 -3.27
CA GLU A 717 12.35 -6.63 -2.80
C GLU A 717 11.47 -7.15 -3.95
N ASN A 718 11.57 -6.54 -5.13
CA ASN A 718 10.94 -7.06 -6.35
C ASN A 718 11.45 -8.47 -6.68
N THR A 719 12.73 -8.77 -6.45
CA THR A 719 13.30 -10.11 -6.70
C THR A 719 12.69 -11.18 -5.80
N LEU A 720 12.50 -10.88 -4.51
CA LEU A 720 11.81 -11.76 -3.57
C LEU A 720 10.32 -11.92 -3.92
N HIS A 721 9.65 -10.81 -4.27
CA HIS A 721 8.22 -10.80 -4.56
C HIS A 721 7.85 -11.46 -5.90
N ARG A 722 8.67 -11.28 -6.94
CA ARG A 722 8.38 -11.71 -8.31
C ARG A 722 9.13 -12.99 -8.68
N GLU A 723 10.46 -12.98 -8.56
CA GLU A 723 11.29 -14.00 -9.21
C GLU A 723 11.32 -15.26 -8.32
N LEU A 724 11.79 -15.15 -7.06
CA LEU A 724 11.87 -16.30 -6.13
C LEU A 724 10.51 -16.93 -5.78
N SER A 725 9.43 -16.16 -5.93
CA SER A 725 8.07 -16.66 -5.76
C SER A 725 7.55 -17.44 -6.99
N GLY A 726 8.24 -17.38 -8.13
CA GLY A 726 7.85 -17.96 -9.41
C GLY A 726 6.71 -17.21 -10.12
N ASN A 727 6.44 -15.94 -9.75
CA ASN A 727 5.37 -15.13 -10.34
C ASN A 727 5.81 -14.32 -11.58
N ALA A 728 7.00 -14.58 -12.11
CA ALA A 728 7.51 -14.03 -13.36
C ALA A 728 7.86 -15.08 -14.42
N ASP A 729 7.87 -16.38 -14.06
CA ASP A 729 8.27 -17.47 -14.96
C ASP A 729 7.11 -17.83 -15.93
N TYR A 730 7.32 -17.64 -17.23
CA TYR A 730 6.36 -18.05 -18.27
C TYR A 730 6.81 -19.32 -19.01
N GLY A 731 7.64 -20.14 -18.36
CA GLY A 731 8.06 -21.46 -18.79
C GLY A 731 9.56 -21.60 -19.04
N SER A 732 10.35 -20.53 -18.86
CA SER A 732 11.80 -20.55 -19.05
C SER A 732 12.52 -21.34 -17.97
N GLY A 733 12.05 -21.29 -16.72
CA GLY A 733 12.77 -21.83 -15.55
C GLY A 733 13.96 -20.97 -15.11
N THR A 734 14.12 -19.74 -15.61
CA THR A 734 15.38 -18.96 -15.49
C THR A 734 15.39 -17.89 -14.40
N GLU A 735 14.43 -17.88 -13.48
CA GLU A 735 14.31 -16.86 -12.42
C GLU A 735 15.56 -16.65 -11.55
N LEU A 736 16.41 -17.67 -11.40
CA LEU A 736 17.68 -17.55 -10.70
C LEU A 736 18.74 -16.77 -11.50
N ALA A 737 18.67 -16.76 -12.82
CA ALA A 737 19.46 -15.89 -13.68
C ALA A 737 18.99 -14.42 -13.60
N THR A 738 17.67 -14.20 -13.52
CA THR A 738 17.09 -12.88 -13.25
C THR A 738 17.49 -12.38 -11.86
N THR A 739 17.53 -13.28 -10.87
CA THR A 739 18.03 -13.02 -9.51
C THR A 739 19.51 -12.66 -9.50
N GLU A 740 20.37 -13.37 -10.24
CA GLU A 740 21.79 -13.03 -10.46
C GLU A 740 21.93 -11.60 -11.03
N ALA A 741 21.18 -11.28 -12.10
CA ALA A 741 21.20 -9.96 -12.71
C ALA A 741 20.70 -8.83 -11.78
N ASN A 742 19.67 -9.09 -10.98
CA ASN A 742 19.15 -8.12 -10.00
C ASN A 742 20.14 -7.87 -8.85
N LEU A 743 20.93 -8.87 -8.45
CA LEU A 743 22.07 -8.69 -7.54
C LEU A 743 23.17 -7.83 -8.18
N ASP A 744 23.47 -8.01 -9.48
CA ASP A 744 24.43 -7.15 -10.20
C ASP A 744 24.00 -5.68 -10.25
N GLY A 745 22.75 -5.40 -10.62
CA GLY A 745 22.21 -4.03 -10.64
C GLY A 745 22.18 -3.37 -9.25
N THR A 746 21.91 -4.17 -8.22
CA THR A 746 22.01 -3.73 -6.82
C THR A 746 23.45 -3.43 -6.42
N ARG A 747 24.42 -4.26 -6.83
CA ARG A 747 25.85 -4.08 -6.53
C ARG A 747 26.43 -2.83 -7.20
N GLU A 748 25.96 -2.47 -8.39
CA GLU A 748 26.33 -1.20 -9.05
C GLU A 748 25.88 0.00 -8.20
N LEU A 749 24.59 0.10 -7.86
CA LEU A 749 24.07 1.18 -7.01
C LEU A 749 24.79 1.27 -5.66
N LEU A 750 25.03 0.14 -5.00
CA LEU A 750 25.82 0.08 -3.77
C LEU A 750 27.26 0.58 -3.96
N THR A 751 27.87 0.35 -5.12
CA THR A 751 29.24 0.82 -5.44
C THR A 751 29.26 2.35 -5.61
N LEU A 752 28.28 2.91 -6.31
CA LEU A 752 28.13 4.36 -6.51
C LEU A 752 27.81 5.11 -5.21
N LEU A 753 27.04 4.50 -4.30
CA LEU A 753 26.61 5.11 -3.04
C LEU A 753 27.59 4.88 -1.87
N ARG A 754 28.49 3.89 -1.96
CA ARG A 754 29.46 3.51 -0.91
C ARG A 754 30.18 4.70 -0.24
N PRO A 755 30.72 5.70 -0.96
CA PRO A 755 31.42 6.84 -0.33
C PRO A 755 30.52 7.72 0.54
N LEU A 756 29.21 7.73 0.27
CA LEU A 756 28.22 8.44 1.06
C LEU A 756 27.75 7.60 2.26
N ILE A 757 27.64 6.28 2.12
CA ILE A 757 27.20 5.37 3.17
C ILE A 757 28.29 5.20 4.23
N ASP A 758 29.54 4.92 3.83
CA ASP A 758 30.65 4.68 4.77
C ASP A 758 30.95 5.90 5.66
N LYS A 759 30.79 7.11 5.11
CA LYS A 759 30.91 8.39 5.84
C LYS A 759 29.88 8.54 6.98
N ARG A 760 28.79 7.76 6.96
CA ARG A 760 27.63 7.87 7.85
C ARG A 760 27.46 6.64 8.75
N ASN A 761 27.70 5.44 8.20
CA ASN A 761 27.74 4.19 8.94
C ASN A 761 28.56 3.11 8.21
N ALA A 762 29.88 3.13 8.38
CA ALA A 762 30.85 2.15 7.85
C ALA A 762 30.65 0.67 8.30
N LYS A 763 29.54 0.34 8.97
CA LYS A 763 29.13 -1.05 9.26
C LYS A 763 28.12 -1.61 8.27
N VAL A 764 27.32 -0.76 7.62
CA VAL A 764 26.25 -1.20 6.71
C VAL A 764 26.85 -1.90 5.50
N ILE A 765 27.81 -1.25 4.83
CA ILE A 765 28.45 -1.78 3.63
C ILE A 765 29.10 -3.17 3.85
N PRO A 766 29.92 -3.41 4.89
CA PRO A 766 30.44 -4.75 5.18
C PRO A 766 29.37 -5.83 5.46
N ALA A 767 28.23 -5.44 6.05
CA ALA A 767 27.13 -6.37 6.33
C ALA A 767 26.36 -6.72 5.04
N VAL A 768 25.95 -5.71 4.28
CA VAL A 768 25.35 -5.85 2.94
C VAL A 768 26.24 -6.67 2.02
N ASP A 769 27.53 -6.32 1.89
CA ASP A 769 28.51 -7.06 1.09
C ASP A 769 28.59 -8.55 1.47
N THR A 770 28.36 -8.89 2.74
CA THR A 770 28.40 -10.26 3.24
C THR A 770 27.13 -11.04 2.86
N TRP A 771 25.96 -10.43 2.95
CA TRP A 771 24.70 -11.06 2.54
C TRP A 771 24.49 -11.06 1.02
N MET A 772 25.03 -10.07 0.29
CA MET A 772 25.15 -10.08 -1.17
C MET A 772 25.91 -11.34 -1.63
N ARG A 773 27.16 -11.51 -1.17
CA ARG A 773 28.00 -12.69 -1.52
C ARG A 773 27.36 -14.02 -1.13
N ARG A 774 26.70 -14.08 0.03
CA ARG A 774 26.03 -15.31 0.48
C ARG A 774 24.84 -15.66 -0.43
N THR A 775 24.04 -14.68 -0.80
CA THR A 775 22.88 -14.86 -1.68
C THR A 775 23.33 -15.24 -3.08
N GLU A 776 24.31 -14.53 -3.62
CA GLU A 776 25.00 -14.84 -4.88
C GLU A 776 25.54 -16.28 -4.91
N GLN A 777 26.22 -16.73 -3.85
CA GLN A 777 26.69 -18.12 -3.74
C GLN A 777 25.56 -19.15 -3.71
N LEU A 778 24.43 -18.84 -3.05
CA LEU A 778 23.26 -19.74 -3.02
C LEU A 778 22.56 -19.83 -4.38
N VAL A 779 22.51 -18.72 -5.13
CA VAL A 779 21.97 -18.63 -6.50
C VAL A 779 22.88 -19.39 -7.48
N LEU A 780 24.19 -19.08 -7.49
CA LEU A 780 25.18 -19.73 -8.34
C LEU A 780 25.28 -21.25 -8.10
N ALA A 781 25.04 -21.72 -6.88
CA ALA A 781 25.01 -23.15 -6.57
C ALA A 781 23.87 -23.93 -7.29
N GLN A 782 22.91 -23.24 -7.90
CA GLN A 782 21.82 -23.85 -8.69
C GLN A 782 22.06 -23.80 -10.21
N ARG A 783 23.23 -23.29 -10.63
CA ARG A 783 23.67 -23.18 -12.02
C ARG A 783 24.57 -24.38 -12.35
N ALA A 784 24.27 -25.09 -13.43
CA ALA A 784 25.06 -26.23 -13.89
C ALA A 784 26.32 -25.79 -14.67
N GLU A 785 27.27 -26.71 -14.85
CA GLU A 785 28.55 -26.46 -15.55
C GLU A 785 28.38 -26.05 -17.02
N ASP A 786 27.26 -26.44 -17.66
CA ASP A 786 26.89 -26.02 -19.02
C ASP A 786 26.24 -24.62 -19.08
N GLY A 787 26.06 -23.98 -17.92
CA GLY A 787 25.43 -22.67 -17.76
C GLY A 787 23.91 -22.69 -17.65
N THR A 788 23.26 -23.86 -17.67
CA THR A 788 21.81 -23.98 -17.43
C THR A 788 21.47 -23.74 -15.96
N TRP A 789 20.20 -23.41 -15.68
CA TRP A 789 19.70 -23.06 -14.35
C TRP A 789 18.67 -24.07 -13.86
N THR A 790 18.72 -24.40 -12.57
CA THR A 790 17.70 -25.24 -11.92
C THR A 790 16.41 -24.41 -11.73
N PRO A 791 15.26 -24.81 -12.31
CA PRO A 791 14.01 -24.09 -12.13
C PRO A 791 13.54 -24.09 -10.67
N LEU A 792 12.83 -23.03 -10.26
CA LEU A 792 12.41 -22.86 -8.87
C LEU A 792 11.46 -23.95 -8.35
N ASP A 793 10.77 -24.68 -9.23
CA ASP A 793 9.93 -25.83 -8.86
C ASP A 793 10.71 -27.16 -8.78
N LYS A 794 12.02 -27.15 -9.08
CA LYS A 794 12.95 -28.28 -8.96
C LYS A 794 13.95 -28.12 -7.82
N LEU A 795 14.07 -26.93 -7.22
CA LEU A 795 14.85 -26.69 -6.00
C LEU A 795 14.33 -27.53 -4.84
N SER A 796 15.23 -27.89 -3.91
CA SER A 796 14.81 -28.49 -2.64
C SER A 796 14.13 -27.46 -1.74
N ASP A 797 13.20 -27.90 -0.88
CA ASP A 797 12.57 -27.04 0.15
C ASP A 797 13.63 -26.33 1.01
N THR A 798 14.75 -27.00 1.29
CA THR A 798 15.85 -26.47 2.09
C THR A 798 16.59 -25.35 1.36
N ASP A 799 16.77 -25.46 0.04
CA ASP A 799 17.51 -24.48 -0.73
C ASP A 799 16.64 -23.27 -1.11
N ARG A 800 15.33 -23.48 -1.35
CA ARG A 800 14.33 -22.38 -1.33
C ARG A 800 14.39 -21.60 0.00
N GLN A 801 14.26 -22.28 1.14
CA GLN A 801 14.29 -21.62 2.46
C GLN A 801 15.62 -20.89 2.73
N ARG A 802 16.74 -21.40 2.21
CA ARG A 802 18.05 -20.72 2.29
C ARG A 802 18.12 -19.49 1.40
N LEU A 803 17.60 -19.54 0.18
CA LEU A 803 17.54 -18.41 -0.75
C LEU A 803 16.62 -17.31 -0.21
N ASP A 804 15.36 -17.65 0.08
CA ASP A 804 14.35 -16.74 0.62
C ASP A 804 14.84 -16.06 1.91
N GLY A 805 15.42 -16.84 2.82
CA GLY A 805 15.99 -16.32 4.08
C GLY A 805 17.27 -15.48 3.90
N SER A 806 18.06 -15.74 2.86
CA SER A 806 19.26 -14.95 2.54
C SER A 806 18.91 -13.62 1.89
N VAL A 807 17.93 -13.60 0.97
CA VAL A 807 17.38 -12.36 0.39
C VAL A 807 16.63 -11.55 1.46
N GLY A 808 15.83 -12.21 2.31
CA GLY A 808 15.15 -11.55 3.42
C GLY A 808 16.11 -10.82 4.37
N GLN A 809 17.18 -11.48 4.83
CA GLN A 809 18.18 -10.80 5.67
C GLN A 809 18.97 -9.75 4.89
N LEU A 810 19.28 -9.96 3.60
CA LEU A 810 19.93 -8.96 2.76
C LEU A 810 19.09 -7.67 2.66
N LEU A 811 17.76 -7.80 2.55
CA LEU A 811 16.83 -6.66 2.56
C LEU A 811 16.85 -5.90 3.89
N GLU A 812 16.93 -6.59 5.03
CA GLU A 812 17.10 -5.99 6.36
C GLU A 812 18.43 -5.21 6.48
N GLU A 813 19.54 -5.71 5.92
CA GLU A 813 20.82 -4.96 5.89
C GLU A 813 20.80 -3.75 4.92
N LEU A 814 19.96 -3.81 3.87
CA LEU A 814 19.78 -2.73 2.89
C LEU A 814 18.81 -1.64 3.37
N ALA A 815 17.84 -1.99 4.21
CA ALA A 815 16.78 -1.08 4.70
C ALA A 815 17.27 0.23 5.35
N PRO A 816 18.44 0.31 6.01
CA PRO A 816 18.96 1.59 6.53
C PRO A 816 19.53 2.55 5.47
N ILE A 817 19.76 2.10 4.23
CA ILE A 817 20.44 2.92 3.20
C ILE A 817 19.60 4.14 2.78
N PRO A 818 18.28 4.04 2.54
CA PRO A 818 17.40 5.19 2.34
C PRO A 818 17.52 6.23 3.47
N ASP A 819 17.23 5.87 4.72
CA ASP A 819 17.28 6.78 5.88
C ASP A 819 18.65 7.48 6.04
N LEU A 820 19.74 6.76 5.78
CA LEU A 820 21.11 7.28 5.85
C LEU A 820 21.45 8.25 4.71
N LEU A 821 20.77 8.15 3.56
CA LEU A 821 21.06 8.93 2.36
C LEU A 821 19.96 9.93 1.95
N GLU A 822 18.86 9.94 2.69
CA GLU A 822 17.73 10.85 2.55
C GLU A 822 18.15 12.33 2.54
N ILE A 823 17.60 13.06 1.56
CA ILE A 823 17.94 14.45 1.28
C ILE A 823 17.32 15.36 2.34
N ARG A 824 18.16 15.91 3.21
CA ARG A 824 17.73 16.77 4.32
C ARG A 824 18.15 18.20 4.04
N LYS A 825 17.22 19.15 4.08
CA LYS A 825 17.47 20.60 3.89
C LYS A 825 18.21 21.25 5.09
N ALA A 826 18.90 20.44 5.88
CA ALA A 826 19.64 20.83 7.06
C ALA A 826 20.99 21.50 6.75
N THR A 827 21.44 21.59 5.48
CA THR A 827 22.71 22.21 5.07
C THR A 827 22.52 23.52 4.30
#